data_AF-A0A2H6AA42-F1
#
_entry.id   AF-A0A2H6AA42-F1
#
_cell.length_a   1.000
_cell.length_b   1.000
_cell.length_c   1.000
_cell.angle_alpha   90.00
_cell.angle_beta   90.00
_cell.angle_gamma   90.00
#
_symmetry.space_group_name_H-M   'P 1'
#
loop_
_entity.id
_entity.type
_entity.pdbx_description
1 polymer ?
#
loop_
_entity_poly.entity_id
_entity_poly.type
_entity_poly.pdbx_seq_one_letter_code
_entity_poly.pdbx_strand_id
1 'polypeptide(L)'
;MSEEFKPGGFLKKRYWGFEDFRNAVARASKRKIGKILPKPEEQIPHYIQRIIDILKKERGKELFKKQILYKRFIIKPERIPEDYFKNVLLGNFAERLGYTREQLKDPQIRQAVIKLFEERTGQSFETYQIPKEEKEQLIQQIIEDQKRSLDRWFDYLTSPEAENYPPEFRYWVFAEVLGCGNYDEERKEYNERTKTTVAPFPELNSQALALLINELIRKEQKKPSGLINLTEEQRKEWQNLIHFSNGIVPRVAIVFNRDLNQITEIRGIAKGQNLDPYIAPIVEEALTEGLEIEGEKRKLAGSERYLRAAQDMRRLAEIYIKHLQKQELTSEELRFLYEIDREIIGFGYERDPRIEEILRGRDLEKDLAKIFDCREDQIALEADKVTDETVVLWGDFTSKIAQTWTKFPNNLKFIRGDADFRNSQVEDLGNLRRIGGNAYLGNSRIKTLKNLEEIGGYVYFANSQVEDLGNLRRIGRSVTFVNSRITTLNNLEEIGEDVDFRNSQVKDLGNLRRIRGSVIFANSKITTLKNLEEIGGYANFRNSQVEDLGNLRRIMGDAIFTNSIIKTLNNLEEIGGYAGFENSQVEDLGNLRRIGWNAYFGNAPIKNLGRLEEIGGSCYVSKENQELIKLLEERGFGNKIIIYTIKYTQ
;
A
#
# COMPACT_ATOMS: atom_id res chain seq x y z
N MET A 1 16.35 -25.22 -53.07
CA MET A 1 16.23 -25.18 -51.61
C MET A 1 17.61 -24.90 -51.06
N SER A 2 17.82 -23.90 -50.20
CA SER A 2 19.08 -23.87 -49.45
C SER A 2 19.07 -25.05 -48.48
N GLU A 3 20.18 -25.78 -48.35
CA GLU A 3 20.30 -26.88 -47.39
C GLU A 3 20.10 -26.44 -45.92
N GLU A 4 20.11 -25.13 -45.68
CA GLU A 4 20.05 -24.48 -44.37
C GLU A 4 18.75 -24.69 -43.58
N PHE A 5 17.65 -25.07 -44.23
CA PHE A 5 16.34 -25.17 -43.57
C PHE A 5 15.70 -26.57 -43.61
N LYS A 6 16.34 -27.57 -44.25
CA LYS A 6 15.88 -28.96 -44.10
C LYS A 6 15.94 -29.39 -42.62
N PRO A 7 15.00 -30.20 -42.11
CA PRO A 7 14.93 -30.63 -40.71
C PRO A 7 16.28 -31.06 -40.08
N GLY A 8 17.07 -31.86 -40.80
CA GLY A 8 18.40 -32.26 -40.36
C GLY A 8 19.51 -31.20 -40.55
N GLY A 9 19.39 -30.35 -41.57
CA GLY A 9 20.41 -29.36 -41.94
C GLY A 9 20.47 -28.17 -40.98
N PHE A 10 19.31 -27.66 -40.55
CA PHE A 10 19.21 -26.51 -39.65
C PHE A 10 19.87 -26.79 -38.28
N LEU A 11 19.49 -27.90 -37.64
CA LEU A 11 20.06 -28.30 -36.35
C LEU A 11 21.51 -28.76 -36.46
N LYS A 12 21.92 -29.34 -37.59
CA LYS A 12 23.34 -29.65 -37.84
C LYS A 12 24.18 -28.38 -37.82
N LYS A 13 23.78 -27.36 -38.60
CA LYS A 13 24.52 -26.09 -38.69
C LYS A 13 24.70 -25.44 -37.32
N ARG A 14 23.67 -25.48 -36.48
CA ARG A 14 23.67 -24.86 -35.15
C ARG A 14 24.40 -25.68 -34.09
N TYR A 15 24.17 -27.00 -34.05
CA TYR A 15 24.53 -27.80 -32.88
C TYR A 15 25.51 -28.96 -33.12
N TRP A 16 25.87 -29.26 -34.37
CA TRP A 16 26.79 -30.38 -34.64
C TRP A 16 28.19 -30.19 -34.05
N GLY A 17 28.59 -28.94 -33.76
CA GLY A 17 29.83 -28.63 -33.05
C GLY A 17 29.87 -29.15 -31.61
N PHE A 18 28.73 -29.36 -30.95
CA PHE A 18 28.66 -29.83 -29.57
C PHE A 18 28.76 -31.36 -29.47
N GLU A 19 29.74 -31.85 -28.74
CA GLU A 19 29.99 -33.28 -28.57
C GLU A 19 28.79 -34.03 -27.96
N ASP A 20 28.19 -33.45 -26.92
CA ASP A 20 26.97 -33.97 -26.29
C ASP A 20 25.84 -34.21 -27.30
N PHE A 21 25.65 -33.27 -28.23
CA PHE A 21 24.62 -33.35 -29.26
C PHE A 21 24.94 -34.47 -30.26
N ARG A 22 26.16 -34.53 -30.77
CA ARG A 22 26.61 -35.62 -31.66
C ARG A 22 26.41 -36.99 -31.03
N ASN A 23 26.81 -37.14 -29.77
CA ASN A 23 26.68 -38.40 -29.02
C ASN A 23 25.21 -38.77 -28.80
N ALA A 24 24.35 -37.81 -28.48
CA ALA A 24 22.92 -38.04 -28.32
C ALA A 24 22.24 -38.47 -29.63
N VAL A 25 22.60 -37.81 -30.74
CA VAL A 25 22.09 -38.11 -32.08
C VAL A 25 22.54 -39.50 -32.55
N ALA A 26 23.83 -39.82 -32.42
CA ALA A 26 24.38 -41.13 -32.77
C ALA A 26 23.70 -42.27 -31.99
N ARG A 27 23.50 -42.09 -30.68
CA ARG A 27 22.78 -43.06 -29.83
C ARG A 27 21.34 -43.27 -30.30
N ALA A 28 20.63 -42.21 -30.69
CA ALA A 28 19.27 -42.32 -31.19
C ALA A 28 19.20 -43.05 -32.54
N SER A 29 20.10 -42.73 -33.47
CA SER A 29 20.22 -43.43 -34.76
C SER A 29 20.48 -44.93 -34.56
N LYS A 30 21.48 -45.30 -33.74
CA LYS A 30 21.80 -46.69 -33.42
C LYS A 30 20.60 -47.42 -32.80
N ARG A 31 19.86 -46.77 -31.92
CA ARG A 31 18.70 -47.37 -31.25
C ARG A 31 17.52 -47.60 -32.20
N LYS A 32 17.32 -46.74 -33.20
CA LYS A 32 16.18 -46.84 -34.13
C LYS A 32 16.45 -47.80 -35.29
N ILE A 33 17.66 -47.77 -35.87
CA ILE A 33 18.01 -48.50 -37.12
C ILE A 33 19.03 -49.63 -36.86
N GLY A 34 19.58 -49.76 -35.66
CA GLY A 34 20.62 -50.74 -35.33
C GLY A 34 22.04 -50.32 -35.73
N LYS A 35 22.19 -49.27 -36.56
CA LYS A 35 23.47 -48.68 -36.98
C LYS A 35 23.45 -47.15 -36.91
N ILE A 36 24.63 -46.54 -36.86
CA ILE A 36 24.82 -45.09 -36.97
C ILE A 36 24.85 -44.75 -38.47
N LEU A 37 23.95 -43.89 -38.94
CA LEU A 37 23.94 -43.47 -40.35
C LEU A 37 25.15 -42.56 -40.66
N PRO A 38 25.70 -42.59 -41.88
CA PRO A 38 26.92 -41.85 -42.21
C PRO A 38 26.73 -40.33 -42.24
N LYS A 39 25.53 -39.85 -42.60
CA LYS A 39 25.25 -38.40 -42.70
C LYS A 39 24.55 -37.88 -41.43
N PRO A 40 25.09 -36.83 -40.79
CA PRO A 40 24.47 -36.16 -39.63
C PRO A 40 23.00 -35.77 -39.85
N GLU A 41 22.69 -35.25 -41.02
CA GLU A 41 21.35 -34.78 -41.42
C GLU A 41 20.31 -35.89 -41.46
N GLU A 42 20.74 -37.14 -41.69
CA GLU A 42 19.89 -38.33 -41.68
C GLU A 42 19.73 -38.88 -40.26
N GLN A 43 20.70 -38.64 -39.37
CA GLN A 43 20.62 -39.09 -37.97
C GLN A 43 19.71 -38.18 -37.12
N ILE A 44 19.75 -36.86 -37.34
CA ILE A 44 19.03 -35.86 -36.52
C ILE A 44 17.52 -36.11 -36.45
N PRO A 45 16.80 -36.44 -37.55
CA PRO A 45 15.37 -36.75 -37.48
C PRO A 45 15.04 -37.91 -36.52
N HIS A 46 15.89 -38.94 -36.44
CA HIS A 46 15.70 -40.05 -35.49
C HIS A 46 15.88 -39.61 -34.04
N TYR A 47 16.76 -38.64 -33.78
CA TYR A 47 16.94 -38.05 -32.47
C TYR A 47 15.72 -37.22 -32.05
N ILE A 48 15.24 -36.34 -32.93
CA ILE A 48 14.05 -35.52 -32.67
C ILE A 48 12.82 -36.40 -32.47
N GLN A 49 12.60 -37.40 -33.34
CA GLN A 49 11.48 -38.34 -33.18
C GLN A 49 11.53 -39.10 -31.85
N ARG A 50 12.73 -39.50 -31.40
CA ARG A 50 12.89 -40.15 -30.10
C ARG A 50 12.47 -39.22 -28.95
N ILE A 51 12.81 -37.94 -29.02
CA ILE A 51 12.37 -36.96 -28.02
C ILE A 51 10.84 -36.86 -28.05
N ILE A 52 10.24 -36.67 -29.23
CA ILE A 52 8.78 -36.61 -29.38
C ILE A 52 8.11 -37.86 -28.77
N ASP A 53 8.63 -39.06 -29.06
CA ASP A 53 8.07 -40.31 -28.55
C ASP A 53 8.13 -40.42 -27.02
N ILE A 54 9.17 -39.86 -26.38
CA ILE A 54 9.25 -39.76 -24.92
C ILE A 54 8.19 -38.80 -24.40
N LEU A 55 8.01 -37.66 -25.07
CA LEU A 55 7.14 -36.56 -24.63
C LEU A 55 5.64 -36.81 -24.92
N LYS A 56 5.29 -37.83 -25.72
CA LYS A 56 3.89 -38.23 -25.96
C LYS A 56 3.12 -38.64 -24.70
N LYS A 57 3.82 -39.14 -23.68
CA LYS A 57 3.20 -39.61 -22.43
C LYS A 57 3.51 -38.62 -21.32
N GLU A 58 2.51 -38.28 -20.50
CA GLU A 58 2.69 -37.38 -19.35
C GLU A 58 3.78 -37.87 -18.38
N ARG A 59 3.83 -39.17 -18.10
CA ARG A 59 4.93 -39.77 -17.30
C ARG A 59 6.30 -39.53 -17.94
N GLY A 60 6.39 -39.52 -19.26
CA GLY A 60 7.63 -39.25 -20.00
C GLY A 60 8.03 -37.78 -19.92
N LYS A 61 7.08 -36.85 -20.03
CA LYS A 61 7.29 -35.41 -19.81
C LYS A 61 7.82 -35.12 -18.41
N GLU A 62 7.16 -35.64 -17.39
CA GLU A 62 7.56 -35.48 -15.97
C GLU A 62 8.97 -36.02 -15.69
N LEU A 63 9.27 -37.22 -16.21
CA LEU A 63 10.61 -37.80 -16.07
C LEU A 63 11.66 -36.97 -16.81
N PHE A 64 11.34 -36.44 -17.99
CA PHE A 64 12.25 -35.60 -18.76
C PHE A 64 12.56 -34.29 -18.02
N LYS A 65 11.54 -33.60 -17.48
CA LYS A 65 11.70 -32.44 -16.61
C LYS A 65 12.64 -32.74 -15.44
N LYS A 66 12.31 -33.75 -14.62
CA LYS A 66 13.03 -34.04 -13.37
C LYS A 66 14.43 -34.62 -13.57
N GLN A 67 14.62 -35.49 -14.55
CA GLN A 67 15.88 -36.23 -14.72
C GLN A 67 16.87 -35.56 -15.66
N ILE A 68 16.39 -34.70 -16.56
CA ILE A 68 17.24 -34.04 -17.56
C ILE A 68 17.25 -32.54 -17.33
N LEU A 69 16.08 -31.91 -17.38
CA LEU A 69 16.02 -30.45 -17.38
C LEU A 69 16.41 -29.85 -16.03
N TYR A 70 15.73 -30.24 -14.94
CA TYR A 70 15.99 -29.67 -13.62
C TYR A 70 17.41 -29.95 -13.13
N LYS A 71 17.93 -31.16 -13.37
CA LYS A 71 19.28 -31.52 -12.96
C LYS A 71 20.38 -30.73 -13.69
N ARG A 72 20.12 -30.30 -14.93
CA ARG A 72 21.13 -29.65 -15.78
C ARG A 72 21.04 -28.12 -15.75
N PHE A 73 19.82 -27.57 -15.73
CA PHE A 73 19.60 -26.15 -16.00
C PHE A 73 19.07 -25.34 -14.80
N ILE A 74 18.51 -26.00 -13.78
CA ILE A 74 18.11 -25.32 -12.54
C ILE A 74 19.34 -25.19 -11.64
N ILE A 75 19.50 -24.01 -11.04
CA ILE A 75 20.61 -23.72 -10.14
C ILE A 75 20.57 -24.66 -8.93
N LYS A 76 21.76 -25.05 -8.46
CA LYS A 76 21.89 -25.80 -7.21
C LYS A 76 22.06 -24.82 -6.03
N PRO A 77 21.48 -25.10 -4.85
CA PRO A 77 21.60 -24.23 -3.68
C PRO A 77 23.02 -23.76 -3.38
N GLU A 78 23.98 -24.69 -3.43
CA GLU A 78 25.39 -24.43 -3.12
C GLU A 78 26.14 -23.59 -4.16
N ARG A 79 25.51 -23.27 -5.30
CA ARG A 79 26.11 -22.48 -6.40
C ARG A 79 25.60 -21.05 -6.46
N ILE A 80 24.65 -20.67 -5.61
CA ILE A 80 24.16 -19.30 -5.54
C ILE A 80 25.24 -18.44 -4.86
N PRO A 81 25.77 -17.39 -5.52
CA PRO A 81 26.83 -16.56 -4.93
C PRO A 81 26.37 -15.84 -3.66
N GLU A 82 27.25 -15.71 -2.66
CA GLU A 82 26.91 -15.00 -1.41
C GLU A 82 26.54 -13.53 -1.66
N ASP A 83 27.25 -12.90 -2.59
CA ASP A 83 27.03 -11.50 -2.98
C ASP A 83 25.63 -11.27 -3.56
N TYR A 84 25.03 -12.29 -4.19
CA TYR A 84 23.65 -12.20 -4.66
C TYR A 84 22.68 -11.97 -3.50
N PHE A 85 22.81 -12.76 -2.42
CA PHE A 85 21.95 -12.62 -1.24
C PHE A 85 22.13 -11.25 -0.60
N LYS A 86 23.38 -10.77 -0.48
CA LYS A 86 23.67 -9.44 0.05
C LYS A 86 23.11 -8.30 -0.80
N ASN A 87 23.20 -8.40 -2.12
CA ASN A 87 22.62 -7.40 -3.02
C ASN A 87 21.09 -7.39 -2.99
N VAL A 88 20.46 -8.56 -2.85
CA VAL A 88 19.00 -8.65 -2.64
C VAL A 88 18.61 -8.02 -1.30
N LEU A 89 19.34 -8.33 -0.22
CA LEU A 89 19.12 -7.74 1.10
C LEU A 89 19.22 -6.22 1.07
N LEU A 90 20.31 -5.68 0.51
CA LEU A 90 20.53 -4.23 0.43
C LEU A 90 19.51 -3.55 -0.48
N GLY A 91 19.15 -4.16 -1.61
CA GLY A 91 18.11 -3.65 -2.52
C GLY A 91 16.76 -3.50 -1.83
N ASN A 92 16.32 -4.55 -1.12
CA ASN A 92 15.06 -4.53 -0.38
C ASN A 92 15.08 -3.50 0.75
N PHE A 93 16.21 -3.36 1.44
CA PHE A 93 16.39 -2.35 2.47
C PHE A 93 16.30 -0.93 1.89
N ALA A 94 16.93 -0.68 0.75
CA ALA A 94 16.91 0.61 0.07
C ALA A 94 15.49 1.00 -0.42
N GLU A 95 14.73 0.05 -0.95
CA GLU A 95 13.35 0.28 -1.41
C GLU A 95 12.42 0.70 -0.27
N ARG A 96 12.58 0.11 0.92
CA ARG A 96 11.87 0.55 2.13
C ARG A 96 12.25 1.97 2.56
N LEU A 97 13.45 2.43 2.20
CA LEU A 97 13.91 3.80 2.42
C LEU A 97 13.50 4.75 1.27
N GLY A 98 12.83 4.26 0.23
CA GLY A 98 12.37 5.04 -0.92
C GLY A 98 13.36 5.12 -2.08
N TYR A 99 14.49 4.41 -2.03
CA TYR A 99 15.43 4.33 -3.14
C TYR A 99 15.01 3.26 -4.15
N THR A 100 15.27 3.53 -5.42
CA THR A 100 15.17 2.54 -6.49
C THR A 100 16.47 1.74 -6.61
N ARG A 101 16.39 0.54 -7.20
CA ARG A 101 17.60 -0.24 -7.51
C ARG A 101 18.52 0.44 -8.51
N GLU A 102 17.97 1.29 -9.38
CA GLU A 102 18.77 2.08 -10.31
C GLU A 102 19.62 3.11 -9.57
N GLN A 103 19.03 3.81 -8.60
CA GLN A 103 19.77 4.75 -7.75
C GLN A 103 20.88 4.06 -6.95
N LEU A 104 20.72 2.80 -6.56
CA LEU A 104 21.76 2.02 -5.89
C LEU A 104 22.99 1.69 -6.76
N LYS A 105 22.93 1.92 -8.08
CA LYS A 105 24.12 1.82 -8.93
C LYS A 105 25.10 2.95 -8.69
N ASP A 106 24.64 4.10 -8.18
CA ASP A 106 25.50 5.19 -7.77
C ASP A 106 26.29 4.79 -6.51
N PRO A 107 27.65 4.81 -6.55
CA PRO A 107 28.48 4.40 -5.41
C PRO A 107 28.26 5.21 -4.14
N GLN A 108 27.97 6.51 -4.26
CA GLN A 108 27.73 7.39 -3.11
C GLN A 108 26.41 7.04 -2.43
N ILE A 109 25.35 6.83 -3.23
CA ILE A 109 24.04 6.40 -2.72
C ILE A 109 24.15 5.01 -2.07
N ARG A 110 24.81 4.06 -2.75
CA ARG A 110 25.02 2.70 -2.23
C ARG A 110 25.71 2.72 -0.87
N GLN A 111 26.80 3.50 -0.73
CA GLN A 111 27.53 3.60 0.53
C GLN A 111 26.67 4.22 1.64
N ALA A 112 25.86 5.22 1.32
CA ALA A 112 24.96 5.83 2.31
C ALA A 112 23.87 4.86 2.77
N VAL A 113 23.30 4.05 1.87
CA VAL A 113 22.35 3.00 2.24
C VAL A 113 22.99 1.91 3.08
N ILE A 114 24.24 1.52 2.78
CA ILE A 114 25.01 0.60 3.63
C ILE A 114 25.19 1.17 5.03
N LYS A 115 25.61 2.43 5.17
CA LYS A 115 25.75 3.11 6.46
C LYS A 115 24.43 3.08 7.26
N LEU A 116 23.30 3.38 6.61
CA LEU A 116 21.97 3.33 7.25
C LEU A 116 21.59 1.90 7.68
N PHE A 117 21.98 0.89 6.91
CA PHE A 117 21.79 -0.52 7.29
C PHE A 117 22.59 -0.85 8.56
N GLU A 118 23.86 -0.44 8.60
CA GLU A 118 24.75 -0.71 9.74
C GLU A 118 24.28 0.02 11.01
N GLU A 119 23.80 1.28 10.88
CA GLU A 119 23.23 2.05 11.98
C GLU A 119 21.95 1.42 12.55
N ARG A 120 21.03 0.95 11.69
CA ARG A 120 19.77 0.34 12.13
C ARG A 120 19.93 -1.07 12.69
N THR A 121 20.86 -1.85 12.15
CA THR A 121 21.06 -3.24 12.58
C THR A 121 22.11 -3.38 13.67
N GLY A 122 22.99 -2.39 13.84
CA GLY A 122 24.18 -2.47 14.69
C GLY A 122 25.22 -3.48 14.18
N GLN A 123 25.14 -3.90 12.92
CA GLN A 123 25.98 -4.95 12.34
C GLN A 123 26.62 -4.46 11.04
N SER A 124 27.89 -4.78 10.82
CA SER A 124 28.55 -4.44 9.56
C SER A 124 27.97 -5.22 8.39
N PHE A 125 27.66 -4.53 7.29
CA PHE A 125 27.11 -5.15 6.09
C PHE A 125 28.10 -6.13 5.43
N GLU A 126 29.40 -5.84 5.54
CA GLU A 126 30.45 -6.70 5.00
C GLU A 126 30.53 -8.05 5.71
N THR A 127 30.27 -8.09 7.02
CA THR A 127 30.34 -9.32 7.82
C THR A 127 28.98 -9.90 8.19
N TYR A 128 27.89 -9.22 7.81
CA TYR A 128 26.52 -9.64 8.08
C TYR A 128 26.25 -11.05 7.56
N GLN A 129 25.75 -11.91 8.44
CA GLN A 129 25.33 -13.27 8.11
C GLN A 129 23.81 -13.32 8.02
N ILE A 130 23.31 -13.58 6.81
CA ILE A 130 21.87 -13.70 6.57
C ILE A 130 21.35 -14.94 7.32
N PRO A 131 20.26 -14.81 8.10
CA PRO A 131 19.67 -15.93 8.82
C PRO A 131 19.43 -17.13 7.88
N LYS A 132 19.75 -18.33 8.37
CA LYS A 132 19.65 -19.56 7.57
C LYS A 132 18.26 -19.77 6.98
N GLU A 133 17.22 -19.49 7.76
CA GLU A 133 15.82 -19.63 7.32
C GLU A 133 15.49 -18.68 6.17
N GLU A 134 15.83 -17.40 6.27
CA GLU A 134 15.62 -16.41 5.19
C GLU A 134 16.38 -16.80 3.91
N LYS A 135 17.61 -17.29 4.09
CA LYS A 135 18.44 -17.76 2.98
C LYS A 135 17.81 -18.98 2.30
N GLU A 136 17.34 -19.95 3.06
CA GLU A 136 16.65 -21.15 2.53
C GLU A 136 15.35 -20.79 1.79
N GLN A 137 14.57 -19.83 2.32
CA GLN A 137 13.38 -19.32 1.64
C GLN A 137 13.72 -18.67 0.29
N LEU A 138 14.76 -17.82 0.24
CA LEU A 138 15.17 -17.20 -1.02
C LEU A 138 15.70 -18.23 -2.02
N ILE A 139 16.49 -19.21 -1.58
CA ILE A 139 16.96 -20.32 -2.42
C ILE A 139 15.76 -21.06 -3.02
N GLN A 140 14.78 -21.40 -2.19
CA GLN A 140 13.59 -22.11 -2.62
C GLN A 140 12.80 -21.28 -3.65
N GLN A 141 12.65 -19.97 -3.41
CA GLN A 141 12.01 -19.06 -4.36
C GLN A 141 12.74 -19.05 -5.71
N ILE A 142 14.06 -18.85 -5.73
CA ILE A 142 14.87 -18.83 -6.96
C ILE A 142 14.68 -20.12 -7.76
N ILE A 143 14.75 -21.27 -7.08
CA ILE A 143 14.59 -22.59 -7.70
C ILE A 143 13.19 -22.75 -8.28
N GLU A 144 12.15 -22.37 -7.55
CA GLU A 144 10.77 -22.47 -8.03
C GLU A 144 10.47 -21.50 -9.17
N ASP A 145 11.01 -20.28 -9.15
CA ASP A 145 10.89 -19.32 -10.25
C ASP A 145 11.59 -19.83 -11.52
N GLN A 146 12.77 -20.45 -11.39
CA GLN A 146 13.46 -21.08 -12.52
C GLN A 146 12.70 -22.30 -13.04
N LYS A 147 12.19 -23.18 -12.17
CA LYS A 147 11.39 -24.34 -12.59
C LYS A 147 10.13 -23.90 -13.32
N ARG A 148 9.40 -22.93 -12.75
CA ARG A 148 8.14 -22.45 -13.30
C ARG A 148 8.32 -21.77 -14.65
N SER A 149 9.31 -20.89 -14.78
CA SER A 149 9.62 -20.24 -16.06
C SER A 149 10.04 -21.26 -17.12
N LEU A 150 10.84 -22.27 -16.75
CA LEU A 150 11.21 -23.38 -17.64
C LEU A 150 10.01 -24.24 -18.05
N ASP A 151 9.18 -24.61 -17.09
CA ASP A 151 8.02 -25.46 -17.29
C ASP A 151 7.02 -24.79 -18.23
N ARG A 152 6.82 -23.47 -18.13
CA ARG A 152 5.99 -22.72 -19.08
C ARG A 152 6.42 -22.93 -20.53
N TRP A 153 7.72 -22.79 -20.82
CA TRP A 153 8.26 -23.05 -22.15
C TRP A 153 8.11 -24.51 -22.57
N PHE A 154 8.45 -25.44 -21.68
CA PHE A 154 8.40 -26.86 -21.97
C PHE A 154 6.97 -27.33 -22.23
N ASP A 155 6.03 -26.94 -21.38
CA ASP A 155 4.63 -27.34 -21.47
C ASP A 155 4.01 -26.78 -22.74
N TYR A 156 4.22 -25.49 -23.05
CA TYR A 156 3.73 -24.89 -24.29
C TYR A 156 4.32 -25.57 -25.55
N LEU A 157 5.65 -25.75 -25.63
CA LEU A 157 6.26 -26.34 -26.83
C LEU A 157 5.91 -27.83 -27.00
N THR A 158 5.41 -28.49 -25.95
CA THR A 158 4.98 -29.89 -25.98
C THR A 158 3.46 -30.04 -25.96
N SER A 159 2.72 -28.95 -26.00
CA SER A 159 1.26 -28.95 -26.02
C SER A 159 0.70 -29.03 -27.44
N PRO A 160 -0.59 -29.37 -27.61
CA PRO A 160 -1.25 -29.40 -28.92
C PRO A 160 -1.19 -28.06 -29.66
N GLU A 161 -1.18 -26.94 -28.93
CA GLU A 161 -1.11 -25.59 -29.51
C GLU A 161 0.18 -25.36 -30.32
N ALA A 162 1.26 -26.04 -29.95
CA ALA A 162 2.54 -25.97 -30.65
C ALA A 162 2.73 -27.07 -31.71
N GLU A 163 1.73 -27.91 -31.96
CA GLU A 163 1.85 -29.04 -32.91
C GLU A 163 2.08 -28.58 -34.35
N ASN A 164 1.55 -27.40 -34.70
CA ASN A 164 1.74 -26.77 -36.00
C ASN A 164 3.18 -26.28 -36.24
N TYR A 165 4.03 -26.25 -35.21
CA TYR A 165 5.43 -25.86 -35.35
C TYR A 165 6.31 -27.06 -35.73
N PRO A 166 7.20 -26.92 -36.73
CA PRO A 166 8.20 -27.94 -37.03
C PRO A 166 8.96 -28.37 -35.76
N PRO A 167 9.05 -29.68 -35.45
CA PRO A 167 9.70 -30.16 -34.23
C PRO A 167 11.13 -29.67 -34.02
N GLU A 168 11.85 -29.44 -35.11
CA GLU A 168 13.22 -28.92 -35.12
C GLU A 168 13.27 -27.47 -34.65
N PHE A 169 12.27 -26.66 -35.00
CA PHE A 169 12.15 -25.28 -34.51
C PHE A 169 11.75 -25.25 -33.05
N ARG A 170 10.84 -26.14 -32.62
CA ARG A 170 10.52 -26.29 -31.19
C ARG A 170 11.76 -26.67 -30.38
N TYR A 171 12.57 -27.59 -30.89
CA TYR A 171 13.85 -27.95 -30.27
C TYR A 171 14.80 -26.76 -30.20
N TRP A 172 14.99 -26.04 -31.31
CA TRP A 172 15.88 -24.88 -31.38
C TRP A 172 15.47 -23.78 -30.40
N VAL A 173 14.22 -23.34 -30.43
CA VAL A 173 13.70 -22.32 -29.52
C VAL A 173 13.94 -22.71 -28.07
N PHE A 174 13.58 -23.94 -27.70
CA PHE A 174 13.79 -24.42 -26.34
C PHE A 174 15.27 -24.45 -25.96
N ALA A 175 16.15 -24.91 -26.86
CA ALA A 175 17.58 -24.95 -26.64
C ALA A 175 18.21 -23.56 -26.46
N GLU A 176 17.76 -22.55 -27.21
CA GLU A 176 18.22 -21.17 -27.05
C GLU A 176 17.76 -20.57 -25.72
N VAL A 177 16.48 -20.76 -25.35
CA VAL A 177 15.93 -20.31 -24.06
C VAL A 177 16.69 -20.89 -22.88
N LEU A 178 17.10 -22.16 -22.96
CA LEU A 178 17.92 -22.83 -21.94
C LEU A 178 19.30 -22.17 -21.74
N GLY A 179 19.82 -21.47 -22.76
CA GLY A 179 21.06 -20.72 -22.72
C GLY A 179 20.93 -19.30 -22.17
N CYS A 180 19.72 -18.77 -22.01
CA CYS A 180 19.50 -17.40 -21.57
C CYS A 180 19.60 -17.23 -20.04
N GLY A 181 20.41 -16.26 -19.63
CA GLY A 181 20.55 -15.73 -18.28
C GLY A 181 19.67 -14.50 -18.06
N ASN A 182 20.16 -13.54 -17.27
CA ASN A 182 19.47 -12.27 -17.04
C ASN A 182 19.47 -11.38 -18.30
N TYR A 183 18.39 -10.64 -18.50
CA TYR A 183 18.30 -9.64 -19.56
C TYR A 183 19.14 -8.41 -19.20
N ASP A 184 19.89 -7.91 -20.16
CA ASP A 184 20.62 -6.64 -20.09
C ASP A 184 19.83 -5.59 -20.85
N GLU A 185 19.27 -4.61 -20.13
CA GLU A 185 18.42 -3.57 -20.72
C GLU A 185 19.19 -2.60 -21.61
N GLU A 186 20.48 -2.35 -21.33
CA GLU A 186 21.32 -1.45 -22.12
C GLU A 186 21.69 -2.08 -23.46
N ARG A 187 22.14 -3.33 -23.42
CA ARG A 187 22.51 -4.10 -24.61
C ARG A 187 21.30 -4.66 -25.36
N LYS A 188 20.14 -4.71 -24.71
CA LYS A 188 18.91 -5.34 -25.19
C LYS A 188 19.07 -6.83 -25.55
N GLU A 189 19.97 -7.52 -24.85
CA GLU A 189 20.33 -8.91 -25.09
C GLU A 189 20.26 -9.72 -23.79
N TYR A 190 20.03 -11.03 -23.88
CA TYR A 190 20.18 -11.91 -22.73
C TYR A 190 21.65 -12.29 -22.53
N ASN A 191 22.13 -12.20 -21.30
CA ASN A 191 23.42 -12.77 -20.93
C ASN A 191 23.41 -14.31 -21.07
N GLU A 192 24.58 -14.92 -21.22
CA GLU A 192 24.68 -16.38 -21.23
C GLU A 192 24.45 -16.97 -19.84
N ARG A 193 23.69 -18.06 -19.76
CA ARG A 193 23.45 -18.79 -18.52
C ARG A 193 24.68 -19.59 -18.13
N THR A 194 25.11 -19.43 -16.89
CA THR A 194 26.20 -20.17 -16.25
C THR A 194 25.66 -21.05 -15.11
N LYS A 195 26.56 -21.78 -14.45
CA LYS A 195 26.21 -22.63 -13.30
C LYS A 195 25.79 -21.84 -12.05
N THR A 196 26.03 -20.52 -12.03
CA THR A 196 25.72 -19.60 -10.93
C THR A 196 24.57 -18.66 -11.27
N THR A 197 23.96 -18.79 -12.46
CA THR A 197 22.82 -17.95 -12.86
C THR A 197 21.60 -18.22 -12.00
N VAL A 198 21.18 -17.18 -11.29
CA VAL A 198 19.97 -17.14 -10.44
C VAL A 198 18.72 -16.73 -11.20
N ALA A 199 18.84 -15.99 -12.30
CA ALA A 199 17.71 -15.46 -13.06
C ALA A 199 16.76 -16.57 -13.55
N PRO A 200 15.43 -16.33 -13.59
CA PRO A 200 14.49 -17.21 -14.26
C PRO A 200 14.79 -17.31 -15.77
N PHE A 201 14.18 -18.27 -16.45
CA PHE A 201 14.22 -18.30 -17.91
C PHE A 201 13.38 -17.14 -18.48
N PRO A 202 13.69 -16.66 -19.70
CA PRO A 202 12.90 -15.63 -20.38
C PRO A 202 11.40 -15.89 -20.27
N GLU A 203 10.58 -14.86 -20.12
CA GLU A 203 9.13 -15.06 -20.10
C GLU A 203 8.63 -15.52 -21.48
N LEU A 204 7.75 -16.53 -21.47
CA LEU A 204 7.13 -17.03 -22.68
C LEU A 204 6.06 -16.05 -23.16
N ASN A 205 6.28 -15.47 -24.33
CA ASN A 205 5.21 -14.87 -25.12
C ASN A 205 4.84 -15.81 -26.27
N SER A 206 3.78 -16.59 -26.09
CA SER A 206 3.36 -17.63 -27.03
C SER A 206 2.97 -17.06 -28.40
N GLN A 207 2.36 -15.88 -28.42
CA GLN A 207 1.96 -15.19 -29.63
C GLN A 207 3.18 -14.66 -30.41
N ALA A 208 4.07 -13.91 -29.75
CA ALA A 208 5.30 -13.42 -30.36
C ALA A 208 6.15 -14.57 -30.93
N LEU A 209 6.18 -15.70 -30.23
CA LEU A 209 6.86 -16.90 -30.72
C LEU A 209 6.20 -17.48 -31.97
N ALA A 210 4.87 -17.63 -31.98
CA ALA A 210 4.12 -18.15 -33.13
C ALA A 210 4.42 -17.35 -34.41
N LEU A 211 4.53 -16.03 -34.25
CA LEU A 211 4.80 -15.08 -35.32
C LEU A 211 6.22 -15.22 -35.86
N LEU A 212 7.21 -15.28 -34.96
CA LEU A 212 8.59 -15.54 -35.32
C LEU A 212 8.71 -16.85 -36.12
N ILE A 213 8.08 -17.93 -35.63
CA ILE A 213 8.11 -19.23 -36.30
C ILE A 213 7.45 -19.14 -37.69
N ASN A 214 6.30 -18.48 -37.81
CA ASN A 214 5.62 -18.28 -39.09
C ASN A 214 6.47 -17.51 -40.10
N GLU A 215 7.17 -16.46 -39.66
CA GLU A 215 8.07 -15.69 -40.52
C GLU A 215 9.30 -16.49 -40.95
N LEU A 216 9.86 -17.32 -40.06
CA LEU A 216 10.95 -18.24 -40.41
C LEU A 216 10.50 -19.27 -41.46
N ILE A 217 9.28 -19.83 -41.32
CA ILE A 217 8.69 -20.75 -42.29
C ILE A 217 8.46 -20.04 -43.65
N ARG A 218 7.95 -18.80 -43.64
CA ARG A 218 7.77 -18.01 -44.88
C ARG A 218 9.10 -17.77 -45.58
N LYS A 219 10.13 -17.39 -44.81
CA LYS A 219 11.49 -17.17 -45.32
C LYS A 219 12.08 -18.45 -45.93
N GLU A 220 11.91 -19.59 -45.28
CA GLU A 220 12.29 -20.91 -45.82
C GLU A 220 11.59 -21.21 -47.16
N GLN A 221 10.29 -20.93 -47.22
CA GLN A 221 9.48 -21.14 -48.43
C GLN A 221 9.70 -20.07 -49.51
N LYS A 222 10.63 -19.12 -49.31
CA LYS A 222 10.86 -17.94 -50.16
C LYS A 222 9.59 -17.11 -50.39
N LYS A 223 8.66 -17.11 -49.44
CA LYS A 223 7.46 -16.28 -49.44
C LYS A 223 7.80 -14.88 -48.90
N PRO A 224 7.14 -13.82 -49.38
CA PRO A 224 7.29 -12.50 -48.78
C PRO A 224 6.86 -12.52 -47.31
N SER A 225 7.51 -11.69 -46.50
CA SER A 225 7.18 -11.56 -45.08
C SER A 225 5.73 -11.13 -44.91
N GLY A 226 5.03 -11.75 -43.96
CA GLY A 226 3.66 -11.38 -43.61
C GLY A 226 3.56 -10.06 -42.85
N LEU A 227 4.69 -9.51 -42.42
CA LEU A 227 4.78 -8.31 -41.60
C LEU A 227 4.95 -7.02 -42.42
N ILE A 228 5.15 -7.12 -43.74
CA ILE A 228 5.49 -5.96 -44.60
C ILE A 228 4.32 -4.97 -44.78
N ASN A 229 3.08 -5.33 -44.41
CA ASN A 229 1.88 -4.50 -44.61
C ASN A 229 0.98 -4.32 -43.36
N LEU A 230 1.54 -4.33 -42.14
CA LEU A 230 0.73 -4.06 -40.93
C LEU A 230 0.37 -2.57 -40.84
N THR A 231 -0.93 -2.26 -40.73
CA THR A 231 -1.43 -0.90 -40.45
C THR A 231 -0.99 -0.42 -39.06
N GLU A 232 -1.01 0.88 -38.79
CA GLU A 232 -0.68 1.41 -37.45
C GLU A 232 -1.60 0.87 -36.35
N GLU A 233 -2.89 0.68 -36.65
CA GLU A 233 -3.87 0.10 -35.72
C GLU A 233 -3.57 -1.35 -35.41
N GLN A 234 -3.24 -2.13 -36.45
CA GLN A 234 -2.76 -3.49 -36.24
C GLN A 234 -1.54 -3.43 -35.32
N ARG A 235 -0.48 -2.67 -35.65
CA ARG A 235 0.74 -2.59 -34.83
C ARG A 235 0.47 -2.26 -33.35
N LYS A 236 -0.49 -1.39 -33.04
CA LYS A 236 -0.90 -1.10 -31.65
C LYS A 236 -1.60 -2.29 -31.00
N GLU A 237 -2.51 -2.97 -31.71
CA GLU A 237 -3.14 -4.21 -31.26
C GLU A 237 -2.10 -5.30 -30.97
N TRP A 238 -1.05 -5.41 -31.79
CA TRP A 238 0.09 -6.31 -31.55
C TRP A 238 0.88 -5.96 -30.28
N GLN A 239 1.17 -4.68 -30.05
CA GLN A 239 1.86 -4.24 -28.84
C GLN A 239 1.06 -4.59 -27.58
N ASN A 240 -0.26 -4.45 -27.62
CA ASN A 240 -1.14 -4.79 -26.51
C ASN A 240 -1.20 -6.30 -26.26
N LEU A 241 -1.32 -7.10 -27.31
CA LEU A 241 -1.38 -8.57 -27.23
C LEU A 241 -0.10 -9.17 -26.61
N ILE A 242 1.06 -8.55 -26.86
CA ILE A 242 2.34 -8.95 -26.25
C ILE A 242 2.34 -8.78 -24.71
N HIS A 243 1.57 -7.83 -24.16
CA HIS A 243 1.50 -7.58 -22.71
C HIS A 243 0.60 -8.54 -21.93
N PHE A 244 -0.44 -9.13 -22.53
CA PHE A 244 -1.52 -9.81 -21.77
C PHE A 244 -1.39 -11.34 -21.58
N SER A 245 -0.47 -12.04 -22.26
CA SER A 245 -0.48 -13.53 -22.31
C SER A 245 0.13 -14.29 -21.11
N ASN A 246 0.59 -13.61 -20.07
CA ASN A 246 1.29 -14.23 -18.94
C ASN A 246 0.29 -14.67 -17.83
N GLY A 247 0.08 -15.99 -17.67
CA GLY A 247 -0.83 -16.55 -16.65
C GLY A 247 -0.58 -16.02 -15.22
N ILE A 248 -1.66 -15.85 -14.46
CA ILE A 248 -1.68 -15.17 -13.15
C ILE A 248 -0.89 -15.98 -12.11
N VAL A 249 0.23 -15.43 -11.68
CA VAL A 249 1.01 -15.91 -10.54
C VAL A 249 0.85 -14.88 -9.43
N PRO A 250 0.41 -15.25 -8.22
CA PRO A 250 0.41 -14.31 -7.11
C PRO A 250 1.87 -13.94 -6.80
N ARG A 251 2.16 -12.63 -6.75
CA ARG A 251 3.49 -12.07 -6.42
C ARG A 251 3.48 -11.26 -5.11
N VAL A 252 2.31 -11.01 -4.54
CA VAL A 252 2.10 -10.16 -3.36
C VAL A 252 1.17 -10.86 -2.38
N ALA A 253 1.45 -10.71 -1.10
CA ALA A 253 0.50 -10.92 -0.03
C ALA A 253 0.26 -9.60 0.72
N ILE A 254 -1.01 -9.21 0.82
CA ILE A 254 -1.47 -8.08 1.64
C ILE A 254 -2.10 -8.70 2.89
N VAL A 255 -1.48 -8.49 4.05
CA VAL A 255 -1.93 -9.04 5.33
C VAL A 255 -2.87 -8.05 5.99
N PHE A 256 -4.14 -8.43 6.05
CA PHE A 256 -5.18 -7.68 6.74
C PHE A 256 -5.42 -8.27 8.14
N ASN A 257 -5.23 -7.48 9.18
CA ASN A 257 -5.54 -7.86 10.55
C ASN A 257 -7.01 -7.56 10.83
N ARG A 258 -7.79 -8.60 11.13
CA ARG A 258 -9.24 -8.50 11.38
C ARG A 258 -9.56 -7.80 12.70
N ASP A 259 -8.74 -7.97 13.73
CA ASP A 259 -8.97 -7.37 15.05
C ASP A 259 -8.69 -5.87 15.02
N LEU A 260 -7.65 -5.45 14.28
CA LEU A 260 -7.30 -4.05 14.08
C LEU A 260 -8.05 -3.40 12.90
N ASN A 261 -8.82 -4.19 12.15
CA ASN A 261 -9.50 -3.79 10.91
C ASN A 261 -8.61 -2.96 9.96
N GLN A 262 -7.37 -3.39 9.73
CA GLN A 262 -6.43 -2.68 8.84
C GLN A 262 -5.34 -3.58 8.25
N ILE A 263 -4.73 -3.14 7.15
CA ILE A 263 -3.49 -3.71 6.62
C ILE A 263 -2.37 -3.51 7.63
N THR A 264 -1.70 -4.60 8.01
CA THR A 264 -0.55 -4.57 8.91
C THR A 264 0.77 -4.86 8.20
N GLU A 265 0.73 -5.57 7.08
CA GLU A 265 1.93 -5.95 6.34
C GLU A 265 1.62 -6.09 4.84
N ILE A 266 2.54 -5.66 3.99
CA ILE A 266 2.55 -5.96 2.56
C ILE A 266 3.91 -6.57 2.25
N ARG A 267 3.89 -7.74 1.63
CA ARG A 267 5.06 -8.57 1.43
C ARG A 267 4.95 -9.42 0.17
N GLY A 268 6.03 -10.10 -0.19
CA GLY A 268 5.97 -11.22 -1.12
C GLY A 268 5.13 -12.38 -0.57
N ILE A 269 5.02 -13.46 -1.35
CA ILE A 269 4.15 -14.60 -1.04
C ILE A 269 4.54 -15.33 0.25
N ALA A 270 5.83 -15.52 0.51
CA ALA A 270 6.31 -16.13 1.74
C ALA A 270 6.29 -15.13 2.91
N LYS A 271 6.11 -15.63 4.14
CA LYS A 271 6.04 -14.79 5.35
C LYS A 271 7.37 -14.06 5.56
N GLY A 272 7.33 -12.74 5.75
CA GLY A 272 8.53 -11.91 5.85
C GLY A 272 9.29 -11.68 4.54
N GLN A 273 8.84 -12.27 3.42
CA GLN A 273 9.46 -12.05 2.11
C GLN A 273 9.28 -10.60 1.69
N ASN A 274 10.34 -9.92 1.28
CA ASN A 274 10.18 -8.57 0.74
C ASN A 274 9.38 -8.59 -0.56
N LEU A 275 8.69 -7.48 -0.83
CA LEU A 275 8.00 -7.27 -2.09
C LEU A 275 9.04 -7.21 -3.22
N ASP A 276 8.73 -7.81 -4.37
CA ASP A 276 9.58 -7.65 -5.55
C ASP A 276 9.55 -6.18 -6.01
N PRO A 277 10.67 -5.61 -6.48
CA PRO A 277 10.79 -4.17 -6.76
C PRO A 277 9.80 -3.67 -7.82
N TYR A 278 9.65 -4.46 -8.89
CA TYR A 278 8.75 -4.16 -10.00
C TYR A 278 7.27 -4.31 -9.63
N ILE A 279 6.97 -4.90 -8.47
CA ILE A 279 5.62 -5.12 -7.98
C ILE A 279 5.14 -3.96 -7.08
N ALA A 280 6.05 -3.21 -6.44
CA ALA A 280 5.67 -2.09 -5.58
C ALA A 280 4.73 -1.07 -6.25
N PRO A 281 4.97 -0.60 -7.50
CA PRO A 281 4.06 0.32 -8.17
C PRO A 281 2.67 -0.28 -8.41
N ILE A 282 2.61 -1.58 -8.75
CA ILE A 282 1.34 -2.30 -8.98
C ILE A 282 0.53 -2.38 -7.69
N VAL A 283 1.20 -2.64 -6.55
CA VAL A 283 0.53 -2.63 -5.25
C VAL A 283 -0.01 -1.25 -4.93
N GLU A 284 0.78 -0.20 -5.13
CA GLU A 284 0.34 1.17 -4.84
C GLU A 284 -0.87 1.57 -5.70
N GLU A 285 -0.86 1.24 -6.99
CA GLU A 285 -2.01 1.41 -7.88
C GLU A 285 -3.24 0.65 -7.37
N ALA A 286 -3.06 -0.64 -7.04
CA ALA A 286 -4.14 -1.48 -6.54
C ALA A 286 -4.75 -0.99 -5.20
N LEU A 287 -3.92 -0.51 -4.28
CA LEU A 287 -4.39 0.11 -3.02
C LEU A 287 -5.08 1.47 -3.26
N THR A 288 -4.67 2.21 -4.29
CA THR A 288 -5.24 3.51 -4.64
C THR A 288 -6.61 3.36 -5.28
N GLU A 289 -6.74 2.43 -6.23
CA GLU A 289 -8.00 2.16 -6.94
C GLU A 289 -9.00 1.32 -6.14
N GLY A 290 -8.50 0.54 -5.20
CA GLY A 290 -9.27 -0.49 -4.50
C GLY A 290 -9.09 -1.85 -5.16
N LEU A 291 -9.02 -2.88 -4.31
CA LEU A 291 -8.85 -4.27 -4.72
C LEU A 291 -10.22 -4.88 -5.05
N GLU A 292 -10.29 -5.67 -6.10
CA GLU A 292 -11.48 -6.46 -6.39
C GLU A 292 -11.59 -7.63 -5.40
N ILE A 293 -12.62 -7.58 -4.55
CA ILE A 293 -12.90 -8.59 -3.53
C ILE A 293 -14.35 -9.00 -3.74
N GLU A 294 -14.58 -10.27 -4.08
CA GLU A 294 -15.92 -10.84 -4.30
C GLU A 294 -16.75 -10.11 -5.38
N GLY A 295 -16.07 -9.57 -6.41
CA GLY A 295 -16.71 -8.87 -7.53
C GLY A 295 -16.94 -7.36 -7.29
N GLU A 296 -16.46 -6.81 -6.17
CA GLU A 296 -16.55 -5.39 -5.87
C GLU A 296 -15.17 -4.78 -5.63
N LYS A 297 -14.92 -3.57 -6.17
CA LYS A 297 -13.71 -2.80 -5.83
C LYS A 297 -13.86 -2.21 -4.42
N ARG A 298 -12.98 -2.61 -3.51
CA ARG A 298 -12.96 -2.16 -2.11
C ARG A 298 -11.60 -1.60 -1.74
N LYS A 299 -11.57 -0.43 -1.09
CA LYS A 299 -10.35 0.07 -0.44
C LYS A 299 -10.19 -0.63 0.90
N LEU A 300 -9.03 -1.22 1.13
CA LEU A 300 -8.72 -1.83 2.41
C LEU A 300 -8.34 -0.74 3.42
N ALA A 301 -8.86 -0.85 4.63
CA ALA A 301 -8.42 -0.01 5.73
C ALA A 301 -6.90 -0.15 5.93
N GLY A 302 -6.20 0.96 6.19
CA GLY A 302 -4.73 1.01 6.26
C GLY A 302 -4.02 1.25 4.92
N SER A 303 -4.70 1.20 3.77
CA SER A 303 -4.11 1.51 2.45
C SER A 303 -3.50 2.91 2.40
N GLU A 304 -4.18 3.92 2.96
CA GLU A 304 -3.72 5.31 2.96
C GLU A 304 -2.39 5.48 3.71
N ARG A 305 -2.22 4.78 4.85
CA ARG A 305 -0.97 4.83 5.62
C ARG A 305 0.18 4.23 4.84
N TYR A 306 -0.02 3.08 4.19
CA TYR A 306 1.01 2.44 3.37
C TYR A 306 1.42 3.34 2.21
N LEU A 307 0.44 3.86 1.45
CA LEU A 307 0.68 4.74 0.30
C LEU A 307 1.44 6.00 0.72
N ARG A 308 1.04 6.60 1.85
CA ARG A 308 1.73 7.77 2.40
C ARG A 308 3.16 7.45 2.81
N ALA A 309 3.40 6.32 3.48
CA ALA A 309 4.76 5.92 3.86
C ALA A 309 5.65 5.72 2.63
N ALA A 310 5.14 5.09 1.56
CA ALA A 310 5.86 4.96 0.30
C ALA A 310 6.21 6.33 -0.32
N GLN A 311 5.25 7.25 -0.36
CA GLN A 311 5.45 8.60 -0.89
C GLN A 311 6.46 9.41 -0.05
N ASP A 312 6.29 9.41 1.28
CA ASP A 312 7.14 10.15 2.20
C ASP A 312 8.59 9.60 2.15
N MET A 313 8.79 8.28 2.08
CA MET A 313 10.13 7.68 1.93
C MET A 313 10.77 8.01 0.58
N ARG A 314 10.03 7.99 -0.53
CA ARG A 314 10.54 8.42 -1.84
C ARG A 314 10.97 9.89 -1.81
N ARG A 315 10.14 10.76 -1.25
CA ARG A 315 10.47 12.18 -1.12
C ARG A 315 11.70 12.42 -0.25
N LEU A 316 11.83 11.70 0.86
CA LEU A 316 13.01 11.77 1.72
C LEU A 316 14.26 11.24 1.00
N ALA A 317 14.16 10.19 0.19
CA ALA A 317 15.26 9.69 -0.62
C ALA A 317 15.74 10.72 -1.66
N GLU A 318 14.82 11.41 -2.34
CA GLU A 318 15.14 12.51 -3.27
C GLU A 318 15.91 13.65 -2.57
N ILE A 319 15.40 14.10 -1.41
CA ILE A 319 16.03 15.16 -0.61
C ILE A 319 17.41 14.72 -0.11
N TYR A 320 17.55 13.46 0.31
CA TYR A 320 18.82 12.93 0.78
C TYR A 320 19.85 12.84 -0.35
N ILE A 321 19.46 12.45 -1.57
CA ILE A 321 20.34 12.48 -2.74
C ILE A 321 20.83 13.91 -3.01
N LYS A 322 19.93 14.91 -2.95
CA LYS A 322 20.31 16.33 -3.07
C LYS A 322 21.30 16.76 -1.99
N HIS A 323 21.08 16.32 -0.75
CA HIS A 323 21.98 16.57 0.36
C HIS A 323 23.37 15.97 0.12
N LEU A 324 23.46 14.70 -0.32
CA LEU A 324 24.71 14.05 -0.69
C LEU A 324 25.46 14.80 -1.81
N GLN A 325 24.71 15.39 -2.73
CA GLN A 325 25.22 16.18 -3.85
C GLN A 325 25.43 17.67 -3.51
N LYS A 326 25.21 18.08 -2.25
CA LYS A 326 25.32 19.47 -1.77
C LYS A 326 24.46 20.47 -2.57
N GLN A 327 23.30 20.04 -3.07
CA GLN A 327 22.35 20.90 -3.74
C GLN A 327 21.48 21.66 -2.73
N GLU A 328 21.07 22.88 -3.07
CA GLU A 328 20.13 23.63 -2.24
C GLU A 328 18.73 22.98 -2.26
N LEU A 329 18.09 22.97 -1.09
CA LEU A 329 16.70 22.54 -0.95
C LEU A 329 15.75 23.69 -1.23
N THR A 330 14.66 23.38 -1.93
CA THR A 330 13.55 24.29 -2.17
C THR A 330 12.74 24.54 -0.89
N SER A 331 11.90 25.59 -0.90
CA SER A 331 11.01 25.89 0.24
C SER A 331 10.08 24.70 0.56
N GLU A 332 9.54 24.02 -0.45
CA GLU A 332 8.68 22.83 -0.27
C GLU A 332 9.44 21.64 0.33
N GLU A 333 10.69 21.41 -0.08
CA GLU A 333 11.54 20.34 0.49
C GLU A 333 11.90 20.61 1.94
N LEU A 334 12.14 21.88 2.28
CA LEU A 334 12.36 22.28 3.67
C LEU A 334 11.09 22.15 4.50
N ARG A 335 9.92 22.55 3.98
CA ARG A 335 8.64 22.34 4.65
C ARG A 335 8.38 20.87 4.97
N PHE A 336 8.70 19.98 4.02
CA PHE A 336 8.63 18.54 4.21
C PHE A 336 9.63 18.09 5.29
N LEU A 337 10.91 18.45 5.18
CA LEU A 337 11.98 18.03 6.10
C LEU A 337 11.75 18.48 7.56
N TYR A 338 11.26 19.71 7.75
CA TYR A 338 10.92 20.26 9.06
C TYR A 338 9.54 19.82 9.57
N GLU A 339 8.85 18.96 8.80
CA GLU A 339 7.55 18.37 9.15
C GLU A 339 6.52 19.44 9.50
N ILE A 340 6.53 20.54 8.74
CA ILE A 340 5.69 21.71 9.03
C ILE A 340 4.24 21.37 8.76
N ASP A 341 3.95 20.72 7.65
CA ASP A 341 2.58 20.44 7.22
C ASP A 341 2.05 19.10 7.76
N ARG A 342 2.95 18.12 7.93
CA ARG A 342 2.69 16.82 8.54
C ARG A 342 3.99 16.13 8.90
N GLU A 343 3.89 15.15 9.79
CA GLU A 343 4.97 14.20 10.11
C GLU A 343 5.38 13.38 8.87
N ILE A 344 6.65 13.01 8.75
CA ILE A 344 7.14 12.06 7.77
C ILE A 344 6.96 10.67 8.35
N ILE A 345 6.17 9.81 7.69
CA ILE A 345 6.01 8.42 8.13
C ILE A 345 6.77 7.47 7.21
N GLY A 346 7.36 6.44 7.79
CA GLY A 346 7.97 5.32 7.07
C GLY A 346 7.24 4.00 7.35
N PHE A 347 7.82 2.89 6.88
CA PHE A 347 7.29 1.55 7.16
C PHE A 347 7.59 1.04 8.59
N GLY A 348 8.36 1.80 9.38
CA GLY A 348 8.67 1.54 10.79
C GLY A 348 7.97 2.49 11.76
N TYR A 349 8.27 2.35 13.05
CA TYR A 349 7.77 3.23 14.12
C TYR A 349 8.73 4.36 14.49
N GLU A 350 10.01 4.23 14.11
CA GLU A 350 11.05 5.21 14.43
C GLU A 350 11.17 6.26 13.32
N ARG A 351 11.51 7.48 13.73
CA ARG A 351 11.81 8.58 12.82
C ARG A 351 13.06 8.27 12.01
N ASP A 352 13.02 8.55 10.71
CA ASP A 352 14.11 8.18 9.81
C ASP A 352 15.38 9.00 10.12
N PRO A 353 16.55 8.36 10.38
CA PRO A 353 17.77 9.05 10.81
C PRO A 353 18.33 10.03 9.76
N ARG A 354 17.96 9.86 8.48
CA ARG A 354 18.36 10.79 7.42
C ARG A 354 17.89 12.21 7.68
N ILE A 355 16.72 12.37 8.32
CA ILE A 355 16.15 13.68 8.61
C ILE A 355 17.10 14.47 9.52
N GLU A 356 17.54 13.86 10.63
CA GLU A 356 18.48 14.47 11.56
C GLU A 356 19.87 14.68 10.96
N GLU A 357 20.35 13.75 10.12
CA GLU A 357 21.61 13.93 9.40
C GLU A 357 21.59 15.17 8.50
N ILE A 358 20.52 15.35 7.73
CA ILE A 358 20.36 16.52 6.86
C ILE A 358 20.30 17.80 7.70
N LEU A 359 19.49 17.82 8.77
CA LEU A 359 19.24 19.01 9.58
C LEU A 359 20.47 19.52 10.33
N ARG A 360 21.38 18.65 10.79
CA ARG A 360 22.59 19.03 11.54
C ARG A 360 23.49 20.06 10.84
N GLY A 361 23.48 20.09 9.51
CA GLY A 361 24.32 20.99 8.71
C GLY A 361 23.62 22.27 8.24
N ARG A 362 22.39 22.53 8.71
CA ARG A 362 21.54 23.60 8.18
C ARG A 362 21.39 24.76 9.17
N ASP A 363 21.18 25.94 8.60
CA ASP A 363 20.83 27.14 9.34
C ASP A 363 19.31 27.23 9.47
N LEU A 364 18.81 27.04 10.69
CA LEU A 364 17.39 26.99 10.99
C LEU A 364 16.70 28.32 10.64
N GLU A 365 17.22 29.46 11.07
CA GLU A 365 16.56 30.75 10.87
C GLU A 365 16.46 31.11 9.39
N LYS A 366 17.55 30.87 8.64
CA LYS A 366 17.56 31.10 7.19
C LYS A 366 16.57 30.18 6.45
N ASP A 367 16.48 28.93 6.86
CA ASP A 367 15.53 27.99 6.27
C ASP A 367 14.08 28.37 6.57
N LEU A 368 13.79 28.75 7.81
CA LEU A 368 12.48 29.22 8.22
C LEU A 368 12.08 30.51 7.50
N ALA A 369 13.03 31.43 7.30
CA ALA A 369 12.81 32.67 6.54
C ALA A 369 12.39 32.35 5.10
N LYS A 370 13.08 31.39 4.47
CA LYS A 370 12.75 30.88 3.13
C LYS A 370 11.41 30.14 3.09
N ILE A 371 11.06 29.40 4.15
CA ILE A 371 9.81 28.64 4.24
C ILE A 371 8.59 29.55 4.37
N PHE A 372 8.69 30.57 5.22
CA PHE A 372 7.57 31.45 5.58
C PHE A 372 7.57 32.77 4.79
N ASP A 373 8.51 32.93 3.86
CA ASP A 373 8.67 34.13 3.04
C ASP A 373 8.72 35.40 3.91
N CYS A 374 9.62 35.38 4.89
CA CYS A 374 9.84 36.49 5.82
C CYS A 374 11.34 36.75 6.02
N ARG A 375 11.67 37.85 6.72
CA ARG A 375 13.05 38.13 7.09
C ARG A 375 13.47 37.27 8.29
N GLU A 376 14.78 37.04 8.42
CA GLU A 376 15.36 36.27 9.54
C GLU A 376 15.05 36.92 10.90
N ASP A 377 15.08 38.26 10.99
CA ASP A 377 14.74 39.02 12.21
C ASP A 377 13.26 38.95 12.62
N GLN A 378 12.40 38.38 11.77
CA GLN A 378 10.98 38.15 12.06
C GLN A 378 10.70 36.75 12.61
N ILE A 379 11.75 35.97 12.86
CA ILE A 379 11.66 34.63 13.44
C ILE A 379 12.13 34.69 14.89
N ALA A 380 11.32 34.17 15.80
CA ALA A 380 11.70 33.94 17.18
C ALA A 380 11.85 32.44 17.40
N LEU A 381 12.98 32.01 17.98
CA LEU A 381 13.18 30.61 18.39
C LEU A 381 12.67 30.34 19.82
N GLU A 382 12.48 31.40 20.62
CA GLU A 382 12.01 31.33 22.01
C GLU A 382 10.89 32.35 22.24
N ALA A 383 9.94 32.00 23.11
CA ALA A 383 8.75 32.81 23.35
C ALA A 383 9.03 34.20 23.95
N ASP A 384 10.11 34.37 24.70
CA ASP A 384 10.51 35.65 25.29
C ASP A 384 11.13 36.62 24.26
N LYS A 385 11.52 36.12 23.08
CA LYS A 385 12.02 36.94 21.95
C LYS A 385 10.93 37.41 21.00
N VAL A 386 9.68 36.99 21.22
CA VAL A 386 8.57 37.40 20.38
C VAL A 386 8.29 38.89 20.58
N THR A 387 8.21 39.60 19.46
CA THR A 387 7.88 41.03 19.38
C THR A 387 6.68 41.25 18.46
N ASP A 388 6.22 42.49 18.35
CA ASP A 388 5.15 42.86 17.40
C ASP A 388 5.55 42.66 15.93
N GLU A 389 6.84 42.57 15.61
CA GLU A 389 7.35 42.32 14.24
C GLU A 389 7.52 40.83 13.91
N THR A 390 7.51 39.97 14.94
CA THR A 390 7.68 38.52 14.78
C THR A 390 6.53 37.93 13.98
N VAL A 391 6.86 37.17 12.94
CA VAL A 391 5.90 36.46 12.07
C VAL A 391 5.79 34.98 12.46
N VAL A 392 6.89 34.38 12.89
CA VAL A 392 7.00 32.96 13.22
C VAL A 392 7.65 32.79 14.59
N LEU A 393 7.00 32.04 15.47
CA LEU A 393 7.63 31.46 16.65
C LEU A 393 7.94 29.99 16.38
N TRP A 394 9.23 29.66 16.26
CA TRP A 394 9.71 28.29 16.09
C TRP A 394 9.99 27.61 17.44
N GLY A 395 8.96 27.55 18.26
CA GLY A 395 9.02 26.97 19.60
C GLY A 395 7.64 27.00 20.26
N ASP A 396 7.62 26.72 21.55
CA ASP A 396 6.39 26.76 22.35
C ASP A 396 6.11 28.18 22.84
N PHE A 397 4.87 28.63 22.69
CA PHE A 397 4.35 29.81 23.37
C PHE A 397 3.89 29.43 24.77
N THR A 398 4.69 29.76 25.78
CA THR A 398 4.49 29.26 27.15
C THR A 398 3.49 30.09 27.96
N SER A 399 2.84 29.45 28.95
CA SER A 399 1.91 30.13 29.86
C SER A 399 2.55 31.29 30.62
N LYS A 400 3.85 31.21 30.92
CA LYS A 400 4.60 32.26 31.61
C LYS A 400 4.61 33.55 30.79
N ILE A 401 4.81 33.45 29.48
CA ILE A 401 4.77 34.61 28.57
C ILE A 401 3.32 35.05 28.36
N ALA A 402 2.40 34.10 28.15
CA ALA A 402 0.98 34.43 27.94
C ALA A 402 0.35 35.21 29.09
N GLN A 403 0.81 35.00 30.33
CA GLN A 403 0.31 35.70 31.53
C GLN A 403 0.88 37.11 31.70
N THR A 404 2.02 37.44 31.10
CA THR A 404 2.59 38.80 31.17
C THR A 404 1.98 39.72 30.12
N TRP A 405 1.35 39.17 29.08
CA TRP A 405 0.80 39.93 27.96
C TRP A 405 -0.67 40.31 28.19
N THR A 406 -0.98 41.57 27.88
CA THR A 406 -2.33 42.09 27.79
C THR A 406 -2.82 42.18 26.34
N LYS A 407 -1.91 42.16 25.37
CA LYS A 407 -2.18 42.21 23.93
C LYS A 407 -1.30 41.19 23.21
N PHE A 408 -1.89 40.46 22.26
CA PHE A 408 -1.17 39.52 21.42
C PHE A 408 -0.48 40.23 20.24
N PRO A 409 0.73 39.80 19.81
CA PRO A 409 1.46 40.38 18.69
C PRO A 409 0.66 40.28 17.40
N ASN A 410 0.48 41.41 16.72
CA ASN A 410 -0.38 41.48 15.54
C ASN A 410 0.23 40.79 14.30
N ASN A 411 1.56 40.72 14.18
CA ASN A 411 2.20 40.12 13.01
C ASN A 411 2.47 38.62 13.15
N LEU A 412 2.33 38.06 14.36
CA LEU A 412 2.58 36.64 14.62
C LEU A 412 1.50 35.80 13.95
N LYS A 413 1.91 35.01 12.96
CA LYS A 413 1.02 34.17 12.14
C LYS A 413 1.18 32.68 12.44
N PHE A 414 2.36 32.25 12.89
CA PHE A 414 2.69 30.84 13.05
C PHE A 414 3.38 30.58 14.39
N ILE A 415 2.88 29.61 15.15
CA ILE A 415 3.57 29.02 16.30
C ILE A 415 3.83 27.55 15.94
N ARG A 416 5.10 27.12 15.90
CA ARG A 416 5.45 25.73 15.53
C ARG A 416 5.11 24.74 16.63
N GLY A 417 5.30 25.13 17.88
CA GLY A 417 5.11 24.29 19.06
C GLY A 417 3.72 24.46 19.68
N ASP A 418 3.65 24.13 20.96
CA ASP A 418 2.46 24.29 21.80
C ASP A 418 2.18 25.78 22.06
N ALA A 419 0.92 26.15 22.19
CA ALA A 419 0.48 27.49 22.56
C ALA A 419 -0.39 27.44 23.82
N ASP A 420 0.19 27.92 24.92
CA ASP A 420 -0.41 27.86 26.24
C ASP A 420 -0.86 29.25 26.71
N PHE A 421 -2.15 29.51 26.59
CA PHE A 421 -2.82 30.74 27.01
C PHE A 421 -3.51 30.60 28.38
N ARG A 422 -3.20 29.56 29.17
CA ARG A 422 -3.87 29.36 30.45
C ARG A 422 -3.70 30.56 31.36
N ASN A 423 -4.82 31.07 31.86
CA ASN A 423 -4.92 32.27 32.70
C ASN A 423 -4.41 33.57 32.02
N SER A 424 -4.25 33.58 30.70
CA SER A 424 -3.82 34.77 29.95
C SER A 424 -4.88 35.88 30.00
N GLN A 425 -4.41 37.13 30.03
CA GLN A 425 -5.26 38.32 29.97
C GLN A 425 -5.53 38.78 28.52
N VAL A 426 -4.92 38.12 27.53
CA VAL A 426 -5.16 38.36 26.11
C VAL A 426 -6.61 38.05 25.76
N GLU A 427 -7.26 38.96 25.03
CA GLU A 427 -8.66 38.84 24.63
C GLU A 427 -8.86 38.24 23.22
N ASP A 428 -7.82 38.31 22.38
CA ASP A 428 -7.83 37.73 21.03
C ASP A 428 -6.43 37.38 20.51
N LEU A 429 -6.39 36.51 19.49
CA LEU A 429 -5.16 35.95 18.93
C LEU A 429 -4.60 36.73 17.72
N GLY A 430 -5.01 37.99 17.50
CA GLY A 430 -4.51 38.83 16.41
C GLY A 430 -4.66 38.18 15.02
N ASN A 431 -3.56 38.08 14.30
CA ASN A 431 -3.49 37.45 12.96
C ASN A 431 -2.90 36.03 13.00
N LEU A 432 -2.90 35.37 14.16
CA LEU A 432 -2.43 33.99 14.27
C LEU A 432 -3.26 33.09 13.36
N ARG A 433 -2.58 32.35 12.48
CA ARG A 433 -3.22 31.42 11.52
C ARG A 433 -3.00 29.97 11.88
N ARG A 434 -1.88 29.63 12.53
CA ARG A 434 -1.57 28.23 12.83
C ARG A 434 -0.83 28.06 14.15
N ILE A 435 -1.24 27.04 14.89
CA ILE A 435 -0.51 26.46 16.02
C ILE A 435 -0.15 25.03 15.62
N GLY A 436 1.14 24.69 15.56
CA GLY A 436 1.60 23.37 15.15
C GLY A 436 1.43 22.32 16.26
N GLY A 437 1.53 22.72 17.52
CA GLY A 437 1.31 21.88 18.69
C GLY A 437 -0.08 21.99 19.29
N ASN A 438 -0.16 21.76 20.60
CA ASN A 438 -1.38 21.81 21.40
C ASN A 438 -1.78 23.26 21.71
N ALA A 439 -3.08 23.51 21.84
CA ALA A 439 -3.62 24.80 22.27
C ALA A 439 -4.32 24.67 23.64
N TYR A 440 -3.81 25.39 24.64
CA TYR A 440 -4.37 25.40 26.00
C TYR A 440 -5.04 26.75 26.27
N LEU A 441 -6.38 26.77 26.36
CA LEU A 441 -7.17 28.01 26.46
C LEU A 441 -7.92 28.15 27.79
N GLY A 442 -7.72 27.22 28.74
CA GLY A 442 -8.44 27.20 30.00
C GLY A 442 -8.24 28.48 30.83
N ASN A 443 -9.34 29.03 31.36
CA ASN A 443 -9.37 30.28 32.14
C ASN A 443 -8.78 31.51 31.41
N SER A 444 -8.57 31.46 30.09
CA SER A 444 -8.12 32.61 29.31
C SER A 444 -9.27 33.61 29.09
N ARG A 445 -8.94 34.88 28.80
CA ARG A 445 -9.92 35.90 28.39
C ARG A 445 -10.26 35.88 26.89
N ILE A 446 -9.72 34.90 26.15
CA ILE A 446 -9.92 34.78 24.71
C ILE A 446 -11.37 34.41 24.45
N LYS A 447 -12.07 35.24 23.66
CA LYS A 447 -13.48 35.01 23.29
C LYS A 447 -13.66 34.42 21.89
N THR A 448 -12.74 34.75 20.98
CA THR A 448 -12.76 34.28 19.59
C THR A 448 -11.36 33.90 19.12
N LEU A 449 -11.26 32.85 18.29
CA LEU A 449 -10.01 32.45 17.65
C LEU A 449 -9.71 33.25 16.38
N LYS A 450 -10.63 34.11 15.94
CA LYS A 450 -10.51 35.01 14.76
C LYS A 450 -9.96 34.30 13.52
N ASN A 451 -8.68 34.54 13.21
CA ASN A 451 -8.00 34.14 11.98
C ASN A 451 -7.32 32.77 12.08
N LEU A 452 -7.37 32.10 13.24
CA LEU A 452 -6.74 30.81 13.42
C LEU A 452 -7.41 29.78 12.52
N GLU A 453 -6.65 29.19 11.59
CA GLU A 453 -7.13 28.25 10.57
C GLU A 453 -6.86 26.79 10.98
N GLU A 454 -5.74 26.52 11.64
CA GLU A 454 -5.32 25.16 12.01
C GLU A 454 -4.67 25.08 13.39
N ILE A 455 -5.00 24.03 14.14
CA ILE A 455 -4.27 23.58 15.31
C ILE A 455 -3.81 22.13 15.07
N GLY A 456 -2.50 21.87 15.07
CA GLY A 456 -1.95 20.56 14.77
C GLY A 456 -2.11 19.54 15.91
N GLY A 457 -2.12 20.01 17.16
CA GLY A 457 -2.21 19.17 18.36
C GLY A 457 -3.61 19.10 18.99
N TYR A 458 -3.61 18.81 20.29
CA TYR A 458 -4.80 18.76 21.14
C TYR A 458 -5.33 20.16 21.43
N VAL A 459 -6.64 20.30 21.59
CA VAL A 459 -7.25 21.57 21.99
C VAL A 459 -8.03 21.42 23.29
N TYR A 460 -7.66 22.25 24.27
CA TYR A 460 -8.25 22.23 25.61
C TYR A 460 -9.07 23.50 25.87
N PHE A 461 -10.39 23.41 25.65
CA PHE A 461 -11.34 24.51 25.88
C PHE A 461 -11.97 24.53 27.28
N ALA A 462 -11.66 23.56 28.14
CA ALA A 462 -12.30 23.43 29.45
C ALA A 462 -12.18 24.74 30.27
N ASN A 463 -13.32 25.27 30.71
CA ASN A 463 -13.43 26.54 31.44
C ASN A 463 -12.86 27.76 30.69
N SER A 464 -12.73 27.71 29.36
CA SER A 464 -12.34 28.87 28.55
C SER A 464 -13.51 29.83 28.33
N GLN A 465 -13.21 31.09 27.99
CA GLN A 465 -14.21 32.08 27.58
C GLN A 465 -14.48 32.06 26.07
N VAL A 466 -13.95 31.08 25.34
CA VAL A 466 -14.12 30.97 23.89
C VAL A 466 -15.57 30.66 23.56
N GLU A 467 -16.19 31.52 22.76
CA GLU A 467 -17.56 31.41 22.29
C GLU A 467 -17.62 31.17 20.78
N ASP A 468 -16.60 31.64 20.04
CA ASP A 468 -16.51 31.58 18.58
C ASP A 468 -15.16 31.00 18.10
N LEU A 469 -15.21 29.94 17.29
CA LEU A 469 -14.03 29.31 16.69
C LEU A 469 -13.45 30.08 15.50
N GLY A 470 -14.13 31.11 15.00
CA GLY A 470 -13.66 31.92 13.88
C GLY A 470 -13.41 31.11 12.61
N ASN A 471 -12.22 31.26 12.04
CA ASN A 471 -11.80 30.60 10.79
C ASN A 471 -11.21 29.20 10.98
N LEU A 472 -11.31 28.60 12.17
CA LEU A 472 -10.68 27.31 12.44
C LEU A 472 -11.31 26.23 11.56
N ARG A 473 -10.49 25.58 10.72
CA ARG A 473 -10.91 24.53 9.79
C ARG A 473 -10.46 23.14 10.21
N ARG A 474 -9.33 23.04 10.92
CA ARG A 474 -8.75 21.73 11.26
C ARG A 474 -8.16 21.68 12.67
N ILE A 475 -8.43 20.58 13.35
CA ILE A 475 -7.73 20.15 14.56
C ILE A 475 -7.05 18.82 14.27
N GLY A 476 -5.73 18.74 14.42
CA GLY A 476 -4.93 17.59 14.02
C GLY A 476 -5.01 16.41 14.99
N ARG A 477 -5.33 16.65 16.27
CA ARG A 477 -5.52 15.61 17.30
C ARG A 477 -6.90 15.69 17.94
N SER A 478 -7.02 15.27 19.20
CA SER A 478 -8.29 15.21 19.92
C SER A 478 -8.70 16.57 20.51
N VAL A 479 -10.00 16.77 20.68
CA VAL A 479 -10.58 17.98 21.29
C VAL A 479 -11.67 17.64 22.29
N THR A 480 -11.67 18.36 23.41
CA THR A 480 -12.74 18.28 24.41
C THR A 480 -13.50 19.60 24.50
N PHE A 481 -14.82 19.53 24.34
CA PHE A 481 -15.73 20.68 24.49
C PHE A 481 -16.44 20.68 25.85
N VAL A 482 -16.05 19.78 26.76
CA VAL A 482 -16.65 19.64 28.09
C VAL A 482 -16.53 20.97 28.86
N ASN A 483 -17.66 21.47 29.37
CA ASN A 483 -17.75 22.75 30.09
C ASN A 483 -17.22 23.98 29.31
N SER A 484 -17.23 23.94 27.98
CA SER A 484 -16.93 25.11 27.13
C SER A 484 -18.19 25.96 26.87
N ARG A 485 -17.99 27.23 26.48
CA ARG A 485 -19.07 28.15 26.05
C ARG A 485 -19.42 28.06 24.56
N ILE A 486 -18.72 27.22 23.82
CA ILE A 486 -18.87 27.06 22.38
C ILE A 486 -20.22 26.43 22.09
N THR A 487 -20.99 27.06 21.20
CA THR A 487 -22.33 26.58 20.78
C THR A 487 -22.37 26.07 19.34
N THR A 488 -21.42 26.48 18.51
CA THR A 488 -21.29 26.12 17.10
C THR A 488 -19.83 25.88 16.74
N LEU A 489 -19.56 24.90 15.87
CA LEU A 489 -18.21 24.63 15.35
C LEU A 489 -17.85 25.43 14.10
N ASN A 490 -18.79 26.22 13.56
CA ASN A 490 -18.58 27.15 12.44
C ASN A 490 -17.89 26.50 11.24
N ASN A 491 -16.66 26.94 10.94
CA ASN A 491 -15.88 26.52 9.77
C ASN A 491 -15.06 25.25 9.98
N LEU A 492 -15.14 24.61 11.16
CA LEU A 492 -14.36 23.41 11.44
C LEU A 492 -14.80 22.28 10.52
N GLU A 493 -13.89 21.74 9.72
CA GLU A 493 -14.15 20.72 8.70
C GLU A 493 -13.65 19.33 9.11
N GLU A 494 -12.50 19.25 9.79
CA GLU A 494 -11.85 17.99 10.16
C GLU A 494 -11.27 18.00 11.58
N ILE A 495 -11.46 16.86 12.28
CA ILE A 495 -10.76 16.54 13.53
C ILE A 495 -10.01 15.21 13.35
N GLY A 496 -8.70 15.22 13.63
CA GLY A 496 -7.79 14.13 13.31
C GLY A 496 -7.81 12.94 14.27
N GLU A 497 -8.36 13.09 15.48
CA GLU A 497 -8.50 12.01 16.46
C GLU A 497 -9.87 12.10 17.17
N ASP A 498 -9.91 12.00 18.50
CA ASP A 498 -11.13 11.80 19.28
C ASP A 498 -11.82 13.12 19.65
N VAL A 499 -13.15 13.07 19.81
CA VAL A 499 -13.99 14.23 20.16
C VAL A 499 -14.92 13.90 21.32
N ASP A 500 -14.86 14.73 22.36
CA ASP A 500 -15.75 14.61 23.52
C ASP A 500 -16.70 15.81 23.63
N PHE A 501 -17.99 15.57 23.34
CA PHE A 501 -19.07 16.54 23.48
C PHE A 501 -19.87 16.41 24.79
N ARG A 502 -19.48 15.51 25.72
CA ARG A 502 -20.24 15.30 26.96
C ARG A 502 -20.43 16.60 27.73
N ASN A 503 -21.67 16.90 28.10
CA ASN A 503 -22.02 18.10 28.86
C ASN A 503 -21.58 19.43 28.20
N SER A 504 -21.28 19.41 26.89
CA SER A 504 -20.92 20.62 26.14
C SER A 504 -22.15 21.49 25.82
N GLN A 505 -21.90 22.76 25.48
CA GLN A 505 -22.94 23.67 25.00
C GLN A 505 -23.14 23.63 23.48
N VAL A 506 -22.38 22.79 22.77
CA VAL A 506 -22.42 22.64 21.33
C VAL A 506 -23.79 22.12 20.90
N LYS A 507 -24.42 22.84 19.98
CA LYS A 507 -25.70 22.48 19.35
C LYS A 507 -25.55 22.26 17.85
N ASP A 508 -24.59 22.95 17.23
CA ASP A 508 -24.37 22.97 15.79
C ASP A 508 -22.94 22.53 15.44
N LEU A 509 -22.83 21.45 14.65
CA LEU A 509 -21.53 20.97 14.16
C LEU A 509 -20.97 21.78 12.98
N GLY A 510 -21.72 22.76 12.44
CA GLY A 510 -21.26 23.63 11.38
C GLY A 510 -20.85 22.86 10.12
N ASN A 511 -19.63 23.11 9.64
CA ASN A 511 -19.07 22.50 8.43
C ASN A 511 -18.33 21.18 8.69
N LEU A 512 -18.42 20.59 9.89
CA LEU A 512 -17.65 19.41 10.25
C LEU A 512 -18.07 18.24 9.36
N ARG A 513 -17.11 17.70 8.59
CA ARG A 513 -17.32 16.57 7.66
C ARG A 513 -16.69 15.28 8.14
N ARG A 514 -15.54 15.34 8.82
CA ARG A 514 -14.79 14.14 9.19
C ARG A 514 -14.24 14.21 10.61
N ILE A 515 -14.45 13.12 11.34
CA ILE A 515 -13.74 12.83 12.59
C ILE A 515 -12.99 11.53 12.36
N ARG A 516 -11.66 11.54 12.44
CA ARG A 516 -10.84 10.34 12.18
C ARG A 516 -10.80 9.39 13.37
N GLY A 517 -10.95 9.90 14.59
CA GLY A 517 -11.04 9.07 15.79
C GLY A 517 -12.48 8.79 16.20
N SER A 518 -12.65 8.60 17.51
CA SER A 518 -13.90 8.28 18.17
C SER A 518 -14.64 9.54 18.62
N VAL A 519 -15.96 9.48 18.68
CA VAL A 519 -16.80 10.60 19.12
C VAL A 519 -17.80 10.18 20.19
N ILE A 520 -17.90 10.99 21.23
CA ILE A 520 -18.86 10.83 22.32
C ILE A 520 -19.90 11.94 22.28
N PHE A 521 -21.12 11.61 21.85
CA PHE A 521 -22.29 12.51 21.86
C PHE A 521 -23.15 12.38 23.12
N ALA A 522 -22.83 11.44 24.01
CA ALA A 522 -23.60 11.15 25.21
C ALA A 522 -23.83 12.43 26.05
N ASN A 523 -25.08 12.69 26.44
CA ASN A 523 -25.47 13.88 27.21
C ASN A 523 -25.03 15.23 26.57
N SER A 524 -24.88 15.30 25.25
CA SER A 524 -24.65 16.55 24.52
C SER A 524 -25.98 17.23 24.14
N LYS A 525 -25.91 18.50 23.71
CA LYS A 525 -27.06 19.29 23.21
C LYS A 525 -27.21 19.23 21.68
N ILE A 526 -26.48 18.34 21.02
CA ILE A 526 -26.48 18.18 19.57
C ILE A 526 -27.72 17.36 19.18
N THR A 527 -28.53 17.90 18.27
CA THR A 527 -29.74 17.24 17.77
C THR A 527 -29.60 16.70 16.35
N THR A 528 -28.68 17.24 15.54
CA THR A 528 -28.39 16.79 14.19
C THR A 528 -26.90 16.83 13.90
N LEU A 529 -26.40 15.84 13.14
CA LEU A 529 -25.00 15.80 12.71
C LEU A 529 -24.72 16.61 11.43
N LYS A 530 -25.76 17.10 10.76
CA LYS A 530 -25.68 17.93 9.54
C LYS A 530 -24.74 17.39 8.47
N ASN A 531 -23.55 17.99 8.34
CA ASN A 531 -22.57 17.74 7.29
C ASN A 531 -21.58 16.64 7.62
N LEU A 532 -21.62 16.05 8.82
CA LEU A 532 -20.69 15.00 9.20
C LEU A 532 -20.92 13.78 8.30
N GLU A 533 -19.89 13.37 7.55
CA GLU A 533 -19.95 12.28 6.58
C GLU A 533 -19.30 10.99 7.11
N GLU A 534 -18.24 11.11 7.92
CA GLU A 534 -17.44 9.97 8.37
C GLU A 534 -16.94 10.10 9.81
N ILE A 535 -17.04 9.00 10.56
CA ILE A 535 -16.39 8.76 11.85
C ILE A 535 -15.44 7.55 11.69
N GLY A 536 -14.14 7.77 11.86
CA GLY A 536 -13.11 6.74 11.68
C GLY A 536 -12.94 5.80 12.88
N GLY A 537 -13.45 6.16 14.05
CA GLY A 537 -13.40 5.35 15.27
C GLY A 537 -14.79 4.96 15.77
N TYR A 538 -14.88 4.89 17.10
CA TYR A 538 -16.10 4.55 17.84
C TYR A 538 -17.08 5.73 17.91
N ALA A 539 -18.38 5.48 17.78
CA ALA A 539 -19.43 6.48 17.88
C ALA A 539 -20.42 6.17 19.02
N ASN A 540 -20.47 7.04 20.03
CA ASN A 540 -21.36 6.88 21.18
C ASN A 540 -22.54 7.86 21.15
N PHE A 541 -23.73 7.35 20.82
CA PHE A 541 -25.00 8.07 20.87
C PHE A 541 -25.82 7.75 22.13
N ARG A 542 -25.24 7.04 23.12
CA ARG A 542 -25.97 6.62 24.32
C ARG A 542 -26.53 7.81 25.08
N ASN A 543 -27.84 7.78 25.35
CA ASN A 543 -28.56 8.88 26.02
C ASN A 543 -28.29 10.27 25.36
N SER A 544 -27.98 10.31 24.06
CA SER A 544 -27.75 11.55 23.34
C SER A 544 -29.09 12.19 22.91
N GLN A 545 -29.06 13.49 22.62
CA GLN A 545 -30.19 14.24 22.06
C GLN A 545 -30.19 14.21 20.52
N VAL A 546 -29.32 13.42 19.90
CA VAL A 546 -29.24 13.33 18.44
C VAL A 546 -30.50 12.64 17.93
N GLU A 547 -31.24 13.31 17.05
CA GLU A 547 -32.45 12.81 16.40
C GLU A 547 -32.17 12.44 14.95
N ASP A 548 -31.26 13.16 14.29
CA ASP A 548 -30.93 13.02 12.87
C ASP A 548 -29.42 12.87 12.63
N LEU A 549 -29.02 11.79 11.97
CA LEU A 549 -27.63 11.52 11.60
C LEU A 549 -27.15 12.37 10.40
N GLY A 550 -28.02 13.13 9.75
CA GLY A 550 -27.64 14.02 8.65
C GLY A 550 -26.97 13.27 7.50
N ASN A 551 -25.79 13.74 7.09
CA ASN A 551 -25.01 13.18 5.97
C ASN A 551 -24.10 12.01 6.36
N LEU A 552 -24.19 11.49 7.60
CA LEU A 552 -23.26 10.46 8.07
C LEU A 552 -23.43 9.18 7.26
N ARG A 553 -22.36 8.74 6.59
CA ARG A 553 -22.35 7.53 5.75
C ARG A 553 -21.58 6.38 6.38
N ARG A 554 -20.50 6.66 7.11
CA ARG A 554 -19.60 5.60 7.62
C ARG A 554 -19.19 5.83 9.06
N ILE A 555 -19.25 4.75 9.83
CA ILE A 555 -18.59 4.60 11.13
C ILE A 555 -17.64 3.42 11.00
N MET A 556 -16.33 3.64 11.02
CA MET A 556 -15.35 2.57 10.80
C MET A 556 -15.15 1.68 12.04
N GLY A 557 -15.44 2.20 13.24
CA GLY A 557 -15.45 1.46 14.50
C GLY A 557 -16.86 1.02 14.91
N ASP A 558 -17.08 0.92 16.22
CA ASP A 558 -18.38 0.50 16.77
C ASP A 558 -19.35 1.68 16.91
N ALA A 559 -20.65 1.39 16.83
CA ALA A 559 -21.71 2.39 16.97
C ALA A 559 -22.69 2.00 18.09
N ILE A 560 -22.83 2.86 19.10
CA ILE A 560 -23.76 2.67 20.22
C ILE A 560 -24.94 3.61 20.11
N PHE A 561 -26.10 3.03 19.83
CA PHE A 561 -27.41 3.68 19.82
C PHE A 561 -28.24 3.34 21.07
N THR A 562 -27.67 2.63 22.06
CA THR A 562 -28.37 2.23 23.28
C THR A 562 -29.07 3.42 23.96
N ASN A 563 -30.35 3.30 24.28
CA ASN A 563 -31.18 4.39 24.84
C ASN A 563 -31.17 5.71 24.02
N SER A 564 -30.84 5.68 22.73
CA SER A 564 -30.89 6.87 21.88
C SER A 564 -32.32 7.13 21.37
N ILE A 565 -32.61 8.40 21.06
CA ILE A 565 -33.88 8.86 20.49
C ILE A 565 -33.90 8.84 18.95
N ILE A 566 -32.82 8.35 18.33
CA ILE A 566 -32.70 8.22 16.88
C ILE A 566 -33.74 7.21 16.39
N LYS A 567 -34.55 7.61 15.40
CA LYS A 567 -35.60 6.74 14.84
C LYS A 567 -35.18 6.02 13.56
N THR A 568 -34.28 6.63 12.79
CA THR A 568 -33.81 6.11 11.51
C THR A 568 -32.33 6.39 11.34
N LEU A 569 -31.59 5.45 10.73
CA LEU A 569 -30.18 5.65 10.42
C LEU A 569 -29.94 6.39 9.09
N ASN A 570 -31.00 6.65 8.31
CA ASN A 570 -31.00 7.46 7.10
C ASN A 570 -29.86 7.12 6.12
N ASN A 571 -28.83 7.97 6.06
CA ASN A 571 -27.73 7.89 5.10
C ASN A 571 -26.58 6.98 5.54
N LEU A 572 -26.61 6.44 6.77
CA LEU A 572 -25.55 5.57 7.27
C LEU A 572 -25.53 4.29 6.43
N GLU A 573 -24.40 4.00 5.79
CA GLU A 573 -24.20 2.85 4.90
C GLU A 573 -23.40 1.73 5.57
N GLU A 574 -22.45 2.07 6.46
CA GLU A 574 -21.52 1.11 7.03
C GLU A 574 -21.20 1.40 8.50
N ILE A 575 -21.22 0.32 9.31
CA ILE A 575 -20.63 0.24 10.64
C ILE A 575 -19.56 -0.85 10.60
N GLY A 576 -18.27 -0.49 10.70
CA GLY A 576 -17.16 -1.43 10.58
C GLY A 576 -17.00 -2.35 11.79
N GLY A 577 -17.42 -1.89 12.97
CA GLY A 577 -17.38 -2.66 14.22
C GLY A 577 -18.71 -3.30 14.61
N TYR A 578 -19.00 -3.36 15.90
CA TYR A 578 -20.31 -3.78 16.40
C TYR A 578 -21.33 -2.63 16.40
N ALA A 579 -22.62 -2.98 16.34
CA ALA A 579 -23.72 -2.02 16.43
C ALA A 579 -24.64 -2.37 17.60
N GLY A 580 -24.83 -1.45 18.54
CA GLY A 580 -25.70 -1.65 19.71
C GLY A 580 -26.96 -0.80 19.65
N PHE A 581 -28.14 -1.43 19.64
CA PHE A 581 -29.45 -0.79 19.55
C PHE A 581 -30.34 -1.01 20.79
N GLU A 582 -29.85 -1.68 21.82
CA GLU A 582 -30.65 -2.04 23.01
C GLU A 582 -31.38 -0.82 23.59
N ASN A 583 -32.70 -0.93 23.81
CA ASN A 583 -33.58 0.14 24.30
C ASN A 583 -33.52 1.46 23.48
N SER A 584 -33.02 1.42 22.24
CA SER A 584 -33.07 2.58 21.34
C SER A 584 -34.49 2.78 20.77
N GLN A 585 -34.72 3.95 20.17
CA GLN A 585 -35.95 4.24 19.41
C GLN A 585 -35.81 3.95 17.91
N VAL A 586 -34.76 3.24 17.49
CA VAL A 586 -34.52 2.98 16.06
C VAL A 586 -35.58 2.03 15.52
N GLU A 587 -36.36 2.50 14.56
CA GLU A 587 -37.41 1.74 13.86
C GLU A 587 -36.98 1.31 12.45
N ASP A 588 -36.09 2.07 11.81
CA ASP A 588 -35.61 1.84 10.43
C ASP A 588 -34.07 1.95 10.33
N LEU A 589 -33.42 0.92 9.78
CA LEU A 589 -31.97 0.92 9.54
C LEU A 589 -31.56 1.70 8.26
N GLY A 590 -32.51 2.18 7.47
CA GLY A 590 -32.26 3.09 6.35
C GLY A 590 -31.33 2.50 5.29
N ASN A 591 -30.29 3.25 4.93
CA ASN A 591 -29.30 2.83 3.93
C ASN A 591 -28.21 1.90 4.47
N LEU A 592 -28.29 1.45 5.74
CA LEU A 592 -27.24 0.63 6.35
C LEU A 592 -27.14 -0.69 5.59
N ARG A 593 -25.98 -0.98 5.01
CA ARG A 593 -25.68 -2.19 4.25
C ARG A 593 -24.92 -3.21 5.08
N ARG A 594 -24.01 -2.75 5.94
CA ARG A 594 -23.04 -3.63 6.60
C ARG A 594 -22.83 -3.25 8.06
N ILE A 595 -22.80 -4.29 8.89
CA ILE A 595 -22.25 -4.29 10.25
C ILE A 595 -21.09 -5.29 10.27
N GLY A 596 -19.86 -4.82 10.48
CA GLY A 596 -18.67 -5.66 10.33
C GLY A 596 -18.50 -6.72 11.42
N TRP A 597 -19.11 -6.52 12.59
CA TRP A 597 -19.09 -7.51 13.68
C TRP A 597 -20.50 -7.85 14.18
N ASN A 598 -20.73 -7.80 15.50
CA ASN A 598 -22.00 -8.21 16.10
C ASN A 598 -23.04 -7.08 16.05
N ALA A 599 -24.32 -7.45 15.89
CA ALA A 599 -25.45 -6.55 16.02
C ALA A 599 -26.24 -6.89 17.29
N TYR A 600 -26.28 -5.98 18.26
CA TYR A 600 -27.03 -6.12 19.51
C TYR A 600 -28.33 -5.35 19.40
N PHE A 601 -29.37 -6.00 18.89
CA PHE A 601 -30.68 -5.38 18.73
C PHE A 601 -31.45 -5.31 20.05
N GLY A 602 -31.35 -6.34 20.89
CA GLY A 602 -32.11 -6.43 22.13
C GLY A 602 -33.61 -6.25 21.90
N ASN A 603 -34.20 -5.27 22.58
CA ASN A 603 -35.62 -4.89 22.49
C ASN A 603 -35.87 -3.66 21.59
N ALA A 604 -34.93 -3.30 20.71
CA ALA A 604 -35.13 -2.18 19.78
C ALA A 604 -36.38 -2.39 18.89
N PRO A 605 -37.19 -1.36 18.65
CA PRO A 605 -38.44 -1.46 17.88
C PRO A 605 -38.21 -1.44 16.37
N ILE A 606 -37.20 -2.18 15.87
CA ILE A 606 -36.83 -2.21 14.46
C ILE A 606 -37.90 -2.94 13.65
N LYS A 607 -38.57 -2.20 12.77
CA LYS A 607 -39.61 -2.69 11.86
C LYS A 607 -39.10 -2.82 10.43
N ASN A 608 -38.00 -2.13 10.10
CA ASN A 608 -37.40 -2.15 8.77
C ASN A 608 -35.88 -2.31 8.86
N LEU A 609 -35.37 -3.39 8.27
CA LEU A 609 -33.92 -3.63 8.14
C LEU A 609 -33.26 -2.82 7.02
N GLY A 610 -34.04 -2.01 6.27
CA GLY A 610 -33.51 -1.15 5.22
C GLY A 610 -32.72 -1.95 4.19
N ARG A 611 -31.53 -1.44 3.83
CA ARG A 611 -30.59 -2.06 2.88
C ARG A 611 -29.61 -3.06 3.50
N LEU A 612 -29.88 -3.56 4.72
CA LEU A 612 -28.91 -4.41 5.42
C LEU A 612 -28.68 -5.72 4.67
N GLU A 613 -27.44 -5.92 4.24
CA GLU A 613 -26.96 -7.02 3.41
C GLU A 613 -25.98 -7.92 4.20
N GLU A 614 -25.16 -7.33 5.08
CA GLU A 614 -24.11 -8.05 5.80
C GLU A 614 -24.11 -7.74 7.30
N ILE A 615 -24.02 -8.81 8.11
CA ILE A 615 -23.61 -8.76 9.51
C ILE A 615 -22.48 -9.76 9.68
N GLY A 616 -21.27 -9.31 10.00
CA GLY A 616 -20.10 -10.19 10.06
C GLY A 616 -20.15 -11.18 11.24
N GLY A 617 -20.78 -10.79 12.34
CA GLY A 617 -20.94 -11.58 13.57
C GLY A 617 -22.37 -12.09 13.78
N SER A 618 -22.76 -12.17 15.06
CA SER A 618 -24.08 -12.64 15.48
C SER A 618 -25.08 -11.50 15.68
N CYS A 619 -26.37 -11.83 15.58
CA CYS A 619 -27.50 -10.94 15.84
C CYS A 619 -28.09 -11.28 17.21
N TYR A 620 -27.88 -10.43 18.21
CA TYR A 620 -28.42 -10.64 19.55
C TYR A 620 -29.77 -9.96 19.65
N VAL A 621 -30.83 -10.76 19.86
CA VAL A 621 -32.22 -10.28 19.91
C VAL A 621 -32.89 -10.79 21.17
N SER A 622 -33.71 -9.94 21.81
CA SER A 622 -34.51 -10.37 22.97
C SER A 622 -35.60 -11.34 22.52
N LYS A 623 -35.86 -12.36 23.35
CA LYS A 623 -36.91 -13.36 23.10
C LYS A 623 -38.29 -12.73 22.92
N GLU A 624 -38.52 -11.56 23.49
CA GLU A 624 -39.76 -10.81 23.41
C GLU A 624 -39.97 -10.16 22.04
N ASN A 625 -38.91 -9.93 21.25
CA ASN A 625 -38.97 -9.25 19.95
C ASN A 625 -39.15 -10.23 18.77
N GLN A 626 -40.32 -10.89 18.74
CA GLN A 626 -40.65 -11.91 17.72
C GLN A 626 -40.72 -11.34 16.30
N GLU A 627 -41.11 -10.08 16.15
CA GLU A 627 -41.21 -9.42 14.84
C GLU A 627 -39.82 -9.23 14.21
N LEU A 628 -38.84 -8.73 14.99
CA LEU A 628 -37.48 -8.57 14.50
C LEU A 628 -36.78 -9.90 14.21
N ILE A 629 -37.03 -10.94 15.03
CA ILE A 629 -36.50 -12.29 14.76
C ILE A 629 -36.95 -12.74 13.36
N LYS A 630 -38.26 -12.61 13.07
CA LYS A 630 -38.81 -12.98 11.76
C LYS A 630 -38.22 -12.15 10.63
N LEU A 631 -38.07 -10.82 10.81
CA LEU A 631 -37.45 -9.94 9.81
C LEU A 631 -36.01 -10.36 9.49
N LEU A 632 -35.22 -10.70 10.51
CA LEU A 632 -33.84 -11.15 10.34
C LEU A 632 -33.76 -12.52 9.65
N GLU A 633 -34.67 -13.45 9.97
CA GLU A 633 -34.79 -14.75 9.29
C GLU A 633 -35.13 -14.57 7.80
N GLU A 634 -36.14 -13.76 7.49
CA GLU A 634 -36.56 -13.47 6.11
C GLU A 634 -35.46 -12.78 5.29
N ARG A 635 -34.61 -11.97 5.94
CA ARG A 635 -33.43 -11.35 5.31
C ARG A 635 -32.27 -12.32 5.12
N GLY A 636 -32.31 -13.52 5.69
CA GLY A 636 -31.28 -14.55 5.55
C GLY A 636 -30.25 -14.57 6.68
N PHE A 637 -30.50 -13.92 7.82
CA PHE A 637 -29.62 -13.93 8.99
C PHE A 637 -29.96 -15.02 10.02
N GLY A 638 -30.91 -15.92 9.74
CA GLY A 638 -31.43 -16.89 10.71
C GLY A 638 -30.37 -17.72 11.46
N ASN A 639 -29.31 -18.14 10.78
CA ASN A 639 -28.21 -18.91 11.39
C ASN A 639 -27.26 -18.08 12.28
N LYS A 640 -27.42 -16.75 12.31
CA LYS A 640 -26.63 -15.80 13.12
C LYS A 640 -27.41 -15.30 14.34
N ILE A 641 -28.70 -15.63 14.47
CA ILE A 641 -29.56 -15.11 15.53
C ILE A 641 -29.24 -15.84 16.85
N ILE A 642 -28.94 -15.06 17.89
CA ILE A 642 -28.78 -15.50 19.27
C ILE A 642 -29.90 -14.85 20.09
N ILE A 643 -30.82 -15.69 20.57
CA ILE A 643 -31.96 -15.26 21.37
C ILE A 643 -31.59 -15.30 22.85
N TYR A 644 -31.84 -14.20 23.57
CA TYR A 644 -31.64 -14.12 25.02
C TYR A 644 -32.84 -13.52 25.74
N THR A 645 -32.93 -13.73 27.06
CA THR A 645 -33.98 -13.16 27.91
C THR A 645 -33.40 -12.00 28.70
N ILE A 646 -34.03 -10.82 28.64
CA ILE A 646 -33.61 -9.66 29.43
C ILE A 646 -34.06 -9.90 30.89
N LYS A 647 -33.13 -10.16 31.80
CA LYS A 647 -33.43 -10.14 33.24
C LYS A 647 -33.38 -8.70 33.72
N TYR A 648 -34.54 -8.04 33.82
CA TYR A 648 -34.65 -6.78 34.55
C TYR A 648 -34.41 -7.05 36.04
N THR A 649 -33.24 -6.67 36.56
CA THR A 649 -33.10 -6.41 38.00
C THR A 649 -33.73 -5.05 38.27
N GLN A 650 -34.83 -5.06 39.02
CA GLN A 650 -35.52 -3.86 39.52
C GLN A 650 -34.63 -3.02 40.43
#